data_AF-A0A944ED77-F1
#
_entry.id   AF-A0A944ED77-F1
#
_cell.length_a   1.000
_cell.length_b   1.000
_cell.length_c   1.000
_cell.angle_alpha   90.00
_cell.angle_beta   90.00
_cell.angle_gamma   90.00
#
_symmetry.space_group_name_H-M   'P 1'
#
loop_
_entity.id
_entity.type
_entity.pdbx_description
1 polymer ?
#
loop_
_entity_poly.entity_id
_entity_poly.type
_entity_poly.pdbx_seq_one_letter_code
_entity_poly.pdbx_strand_id
1 'polypeptide(L)'
;MSGVERQLLRPRSVLLTGATGNLGSHLCAMLLEHTSATVHCLVRAPGTAQALHRLRQRLDDLDPAPRHPEPRLTAVPGDLNTPRFGLSPQAFDALAESVDAIVHCAASVNLAADYQQLAGTNHESLTQIVALARRRAALTSHPAAIHHISTVAVYLTARPAGLDVVDESTPVSHATCGPHGYPRSKADAEARLRQAALQHGLPLAIYRPGVITGHSLTGRITTTDPLVPLLKAGVALGVFPPGNIQLPGDRVDLVARSIAALLDQPSEPGRAYHLISPAPLRLADVTAALRRAGHPIQEVPATQWWQHVERHIDNPDVRPIAALRAISSPFLGRADERMPNISCEATWTALRMRGVHPTPWTAAFFGHLVDHLLPRTRPAAPRSLHRIRPRTPDPAPQPLPPAVRISGLATPVTFEHDGHYPDFAQAAAACQAAGYGGFWAAEQRHNPLLALAQAVPHTSLPLGTAAVVALARNPMTLAHAAHDLHMHSRGRLTLGIGSQVKANLTYRYAMPANDRLARMRDFIQALRAIWASWNNRSPLAFRSRHYTHIFSNPFFTPPPSPWGPPKLFLAATGPRMAELAGELADGLIAPPYAPPRLLSEVLLPALDRGLARSDRTDDDISVVCPPLIITGRTAQQRAALETRTRMTLALFCGTRAYRHVFELYDLGGLADKVSQLMQSDSPDGQRHAADLLDDAAIRTFAAVADQPHQTGEILRRRYGGLADQLLLPAPHGPEKDLWQPNTLGLAAADPTLPPPASVGSVRSPV
;
A
#
# COMPACT_ATOMS: atom_id res chain seq x y z
N MET A 1 55.24 -22.44 -20.86
CA MET A 1 54.65 -22.70 -19.52
C MET A 1 54.92 -21.44 -18.70
N SER A 2 53.96 -20.62 -18.29
CA SER A 2 52.74 -20.94 -17.54
C SER A 2 51.54 -20.12 -18.05
N GLY A 3 50.52 -20.83 -18.54
CA GLY A 3 49.17 -20.31 -18.54
C GLY A 3 48.71 -20.23 -17.10
N VAL A 4 48.73 -19.04 -16.52
CA VAL A 4 47.91 -18.75 -15.36
C VAL A 4 46.53 -18.47 -15.93
N GLU A 5 45.61 -19.42 -15.80
CA GLU A 5 44.19 -19.15 -15.91
C GLU A 5 43.91 -17.85 -15.15
N ARG A 6 43.47 -16.79 -15.84
CA ARG A 6 42.86 -15.64 -15.16
C ARG A 6 41.62 -16.17 -14.46
N GLN A 7 41.76 -16.67 -13.23
CA GLN A 7 40.65 -16.91 -12.35
C GLN A 7 39.81 -15.63 -12.34
N LEU A 8 38.57 -15.74 -12.81
CA LEU A 8 37.58 -14.66 -12.77
C LEU A 8 37.41 -14.28 -11.28
N LEU A 9 38.14 -13.26 -10.84
CA LEU A 9 38.13 -12.81 -9.44
C LEU A 9 36.74 -12.23 -9.16
N ARG A 10 35.94 -12.96 -8.38
CA ARG A 10 34.65 -12.48 -7.89
C ARG A 10 34.89 -11.40 -6.83
N PRO A 11 34.10 -10.31 -6.82
CA PRO A 11 34.25 -9.24 -5.83
C PRO A 11 33.96 -9.78 -4.43
N ARG A 12 34.79 -9.40 -3.45
CA ARG A 12 34.55 -9.68 -2.03
C ARG A 12 33.63 -8.64 -1.41
N SER A 13 33.60 -7.44 -1.98
CA SER A 13 32.74 -6.35 -1.54
C SER A 13 32.13 -5.60 -2.72
N VAL A 14 30.84 -5.29 -2.62
CA VAL A 14 30.06 -4.65 -3.68
C VAL A 14 29.33 -3.42 -3.12
N LEU A 15 29.48 -2.27 -3.78
CA LEU A 15 28.56 -1.14 -3.60
C LEU A 15 27.35 -1.31 -4.53
N LEU A 16 26.16 -1.45 -3.96
CA LEU A 16 24.90 -1.49 -4.69
C LEU A 16 24.14 -0.17 -4.51
N THR A 17 23.85 0.53 -5.61
CA THR A 17 22.92 1.66 -5.61
C THR A 17 21.52 1.17 -5.95
N GLY A 18 20.49 1.81 -5.39
CA GLY A 18 19.10 1.50 -5.76
C GLY A 18 18.55 0.23 -5.11
N ALA A 19 19.18 -0.28 -4.05
CA ALA A 19 18.73 -1.47 -3.30
C ALA A 19 17.31 -1.35 -2.72
N THR A 20 16.76 -0.14 -2.64
CA THR A 20 15.36 0.11 -2.20
C THR A 20 14.34 0.13 -3.34
N GLY A 21 14.77 0.04 -4.60
CA GLY A 21 13.93 -0.05 -5.80
C GLY A 21 13.56 -1.48 -6.16
N ASN A 22 12.78 -1.68 -7.23
CA ASN A 22 12.28 -3.01 -7.61
C ASN A 22 13.42 -3.99 -7.92
N LEU A 23 14.11 -3.83 -9.06
CA LEU A 23 15.23 -4.69 -9.45
C LEU A 23 16.34 -4.68 -8.40
N GLY A 24 16.70 -3.51 -7.86
CA GLY A 24 17.80 -3.38 -6.90
C GLY A 24 17.59 -4.19 -5.62
N SER A 25 16.34 -4.32 -5.12
CA SER A 25 16.04 -5.16 -3.96
C SER A 25 16.22 -6.66 -4.26
N HIS A 26 15.74 -7.14 -5.42
CA HIS A 26 15.98 -8.52 -5.86
C HIS A 26 17.46 -8.78 -6.16
N LEU A 27 18.18 -7.80 -6.67
CA LEU A 27 19.62 -7.90 -6.89
C LEU A 27 20.37 -8.01 -5.56
N CYS A 28 20.02 -7.20 -4.57
CA CYS A 28 20.57 -7.34 -3.22
C CYS A 28 20.34 -8.76 -2.67
N ALA A 29 19.11 -9.28 -2.79
CA ALA A 29 18.78 -10.66 -2.43
C ALA A 29 19.68 -11.69 -3.13
N MET A 30 19.79 -11.61 -4.46
CA MET A 30 20.60 -12.54 -5.25
C MET A 30 22.10 -12.45 -4.92
N LEU A 31 22.61 -11.27 -4.57
CA LEU A 31 23.99 -11.11 -4.13
C LEU A 31 24.23 -11.77 -2.76
N LEU A 32 23.30 -11.61 -1.83
CA LEU A 32 23.39 -12.24 -0.52
C LEU A 32 23.30 -13.77 -0.60
N GLU A 33 22.46 -14.29 -1.49
CA GLU A 33 22.19 -15.73 -1.63
C GLU A 33 23.21 -16.47 -2.49
N HIS A 34 23.69 -15.86 -3.57
CA HIS A 34 24.52 -16.56 -4.58
C HIS A 34 25.98 -16.13 -4.62
N THR A 35 26.39 -15.22 -3.74
CA THR A 35 27.79 -14.81 -3.58
C THR A 35 28.21 -14.88 -2.12
N SER A 36 29.50 -14.71 -1.87
CA SER A 36 30.07 -14.48 -0.52
C SER A 36 30.36 -13.00 -0.26
N ALA A 37 30.00 -12.10 -1.17
CA ALA A 37 30.37 -10.69 -1.07
C ALA A 37 29.63 -9.97 0.07
N THR A 38 30.30 -9.01 0.69
CA THR A 38 29.65 -7.98 1.52
C THR A 38 28.99 -6.97 0.59
N VAL A 39 27.72 -6.66 0.85
CA VAL A 39 26.90 -5.77 0.03
C VAL A 39 26.69 -4.46 0.79
N HIS A 40 27.37 -3.41 0.33
CA HIS A 40 27.19 -2.04 0.80
C HIS A 40 26.07 -1.41 -0.02
N CYS A 41 24.94 -1.08 0.60
CA CYS A 41 23.80 -0.48 -0.09
C CYS A 41 23.75 1.02 0.16
N LEU A 42 23.88 1.83 -0.89
CA LEU A 42 23.68 3.27 -0.80
C LEU A 42 22.18 3.57 -0.67
N VAL A 43 21.78 4.20 0.44
CA VAL A 43 20.38 4.46 0.77
C VAL A 43 20.19 5.91 1.23
N ARG A 44 19.23 6.62 0.62
CA ARG A 44 18.84 7.95 1.09
C ARG A 44 18.16 7.85 2.45
N ALA A 45 18.84 8.29 3.50
CA ALA A 45 18.36 8.38 4.87
C ALA A 45 19.20 9.37 5.70
N PRO A 46 18.68 9.91 6.82
CA PRO A 46 19.43 10.84 7.67
C PRO A 46 20.65 10.23 8.38
N GLY A 47 20.72 8.90 8.46
CA GLY A 47 21.80 8.20 9.16
C GLY A 47 21.78 6.69 8.90
N THR A 48 22.83 6.01 9.35
CA THR A 48 23.08 4.59 9.08
C THR A 48 21.99 3.67 9.62
N ALA A 49 21.48 3.94 10.84
CA ALA A 49 20.42 3.13 11.44
C ALA A 49 19.12 3.18 10.62
N GLN A 50 18.71 4.37 10.17
CA GLN A 50 17.53 4.55 9.34
C GLN A 50 17.73 3.99 7.93
N ALA A 51 18.94 4.11 7.37
CA ALA A 51 19.32 3.51 6.11
C ALA A 51 19.18 1.98 6.15
N LEU A 52 19.72 1.35 7.21
CA LEU A 52 19.67 -0.09 7.43
C LEU A 52 18.23 -0.57 7.68
N HIS A 53 17.46 0.16 8.48
CA HIS A 53 16.05 -0.15 8.71
C HIS A 53 15.26 -0.14 7.40
N ARG A 54 15.38 0.91 6.59
CA ARG A 54 14.70 1.03 5.30
C ARG A 54 15.10 -0.08 4.33
N LEU A 55 16.37 -0.46 4.32
CA LEU A 55 16.89 -1.53 3.49
C LEU A 55 16.32 -2.89 3.91
N ARG A 56 16.43 -3.26 5.19
CA ARG A 56 15.90 -4.51 5.75
C ARG A 56 14.41 -4.64 5.49
N GLN A 57 13.66 -3.58 5.78
CA GLN A 57 12.23 -3.53 5.53
C GLN A 57 11.89 -3.85 4.07
N ARG A 58 12.64 -3.25 3.12
CA ARG A 58 12.43 -3.53 1.70
C ARG A 58 12.77 -4.98 1.32
N LEU A 59 13.82 -5.57 1.89
CA LEU A 59 14.18 -6.96 1.65
C LEU A 59 13.13 -7.92 2.25
N ASP A 60 12.63 -7.63 3.44
CA ASP A 60 11.58 -8.40 4.10
C ASP A 60 10.22 -8.31 3.35
N ASP A 61 10.02 -7.27 2.55
CA ASP A 61 8.85 -7.09 1.68
C ASP A 61 8.90 -7.91 0.39
N LEU A 62 10.08 -8.47 0.07
CA LEU A 62 10.21 -9.42 -1.03
C LEU A 62 9.54 -10.74 -0.66
N ASP A 63 9.08 -11.44 -1.69
CA ASP A 63 8.42 -12.72 -1.52
C ASP A 63 8.90 -13.66 -2.65
N PRO A 64 9.76 -14.64 -2.31
CA PRO A 64 10.25 -14.95 -0.97
C PRO A 64 11.18 -13.86 -0.40
N ALA A 65 11.16 -13.68 0.93
CA ALA A 65 12.10 -12.81 1.62
C ALA A 65 13.48 -13.48 1.71
N PRO A 66 14.58 -12.81 1.31
CA PRO A 66 15.90 -13.39 1.35
C PRO A 66 16.45 -13.45 2.78
N ARG A 67 17.42 -14.34 3.00
CA ARG A 67 18.25 -14.26 4.21
C ARG A 67 19.26 -13.11 4.05
N HIS A 68 19.33 -12.23 5.04
CA HIS A 68 20.29 -11.12 5.07
C HIS A 68 21.15 -11.16 6.34
N PRO A 69 22.26 -11.94 6.35
CA PRO A 69 23.11 -12.01 7.53
C PRO A 69 23.79 -10.65 7.80
N GLU A 70 23.68 -10.17 9.04
CA GLU A 70 24.23 -8.88 9.47
C GLU A 70 25.70 -8.61 9.06
N PRO A 71 26.65 -9.58 9.06
CA PRO A 71 28.03 -9.30 8.64
C PRO A 71 28.18 -8.98 7.14
N ARG A 72 27.20 -9.30 6.30
CA ARG A 72 27.29 -9.12 4.84
C ARG A 72 26.41 -8.00 4.29
N LEU A 73 25.50 -7.42 5.09
CA LEU A 73 24.62 -6.35 4.62
C LEU A 73 24.91 -5.04 5.36
N THR A 74 25.50 -4.08 4.64
CA THR A 74 25.85 -2.78 5.19
C THR A 74 25.03 -1.69 4.52
N ALA A 75 24.43 -0.78 5.28
CA ALA A 75 23.76 0.39 4.72
C ALA A 75 24.66 1.62 4.78
N VAL A 76 24.79 2.33 3.65
CA VAL A 76 25.56 3.57 3.53
C VAL A 76 24.57 4.71 3.32
N PRO A 77 24.35 5.60 4.31
CA PRO A 77 23.48 6.76 4.12
C PRO A 77 24.11 7.71 3.10
N GLY A 78 23.39 8.03 2.02
CA GLY A 78 23.90 8.98 1.03
C GLY A 78 22.98 9.21 -0.16
N ASP A 79 23.31 10.22 -0.96
CA ASP A 79 22.56 10.66 -2.14
C ASP A 79 23.48 10.79 -3.36
N LEU A 80 23.14 10.10 -4.45
CA LEU A 80 23.91 10.10 -5.70
C LEU A 80 24.05 11.47 -6.35
N ASN A 81 23.14 12.40 -6.06
CA ASN A 81 23.18 13.76 -6.61
C ASN A 81 24.08 14.71 -5.82
N THR A 82 24.67 14.24 -4.72
CA THR A 82 25.57 15.04 -3.87
C THR A 82 27.02 14.60 -4.04
N PRO A 83 28.00 15.54 -4.05
CA PRO A 83 29.42 15.21 -4.08
C PRO A 83 29.79 14.17 -3.01
N ARG A 84 30.54 13.13 -3.39
CA ARG A 84 30.92 12.00 -2.50
C ARG A 84 29.73 11.31 -1.82
N PHE A 85 28.57 11.33 -2.47
CA PHE A 85 27.30 10.84 -1.92
C PHE A 85 26.82 11.54 -0.64
N GLY A 86 27.40 12.71 -0.31
CA GLY A 86 27.14 13.41 0.96
C GLY A 86 27.96 12.87 2.13
N LEU A 87 28.91 11.97 1.87
CA LEU A 87 29.84 11.44 2.87
C LEU A 87 30.97 12.45 3.15
N SER A 88 31.52 12.36 4.36
CA SER A 88 32.80 13.01 4.65
C SER A 88 33.91 12.44 3.76
N PRO A 89 34.99 13.20 3.49
CA PRO A 89 36.12 12.69 2.72
C PRO A 89 36.67 11.37 3.26
N GLN A 90 36.79 11.24 4.59
CA GLN A 90 37.29 10.02 5.24
C GLN A 90 36.36 8.83 5.04
N ALA A 91 35.04 9.02 5.16
CA ALA A 91 34.07 7.95 4.96
C ALA A 91 33.99 7.53 3.47
N PHE A 92 34.16 8.49 2.55
CA PHE A 92 34.23 8.19 1.12
C PHE A 92 35.49 7.41 0.75
N ASP A 93 36.65 7.74 1.34
CA ASP A 93 37.90 7.03 1.14
C ASP A 93 37.83 5.60 1.71
N ALA A 94 37.31 5.44 2.93
CA ALA A 94 37.09 4.12 3.51
C ALA A 94 36.12 3.26 2.66
N LEU A 95 35.07 3.88 2.11
CA LEU A 95 34.19 3.19 1.17
C LEU A 95 34.95 2.79 -0.10
N ALA A 96 35.75 3.69 -0.70
CA ALA A 96 36.52 3.41 -1.91
C ALA A 96 37.56 2.29 -1.71
N GLU A 97 38.24 2.25 -0.57
CA GLU A 97 39.21 1.19 -0.22
C GLU A 97 38.54 -0.17 -0.05
N SER A 98 37.29 -0.20 0.43
CA SER A 98 36.60 -1.45 0.76
C SER A 98 35.86 -2.12 -0.40
N VAL A 99 35.45 -1.39 -1.44
CA VAL A 99 34.53 -1.92 -2.49
C VAL A 99 35.27 -2.37 -3.75
N ASP A 100 35.12 -3.64 -4.16
CA ASP A 100 35.78 -4.17 -5.36
C ASP A 100 34.99 -3.88 -6.64
N ALA A 101 33.66 -3.82 -6.51
CA ALA A 101 32.75 -3.57 -7.62
C ALA A 101 31.62 -2.62 -7.22
N ILE A 102 31.16 -1.82 -8.17
CA ILE A 102 30.03 -0.91 -8.03
C ILE A 102 28.92 -1.38 -8.97
N VAL A 103 27.82 -1.85 -8.40
CA VAL A 103 26.61 -2.19 -9.15
C VAL A 103 25.65 -1.02 -9.09
N HIS A 104 25.64 -0.23 -10.16
CA HIS A 104 24.82 0.96 -10.24
C HIS A 104 23.45 0.64 -10.86
N CYS A 105 22.46 0.36 -10.00
CA CYS A 105 21.08 0.05 -10.38
C CYS A 105 20.11 1.22 -10.13
N ALA A 106 20.50 2.25 -9.36
CA ALA A 106 19.64 3.40 -9.10
C ALA A 106 19.38 4.20 -10.37
N ALA A 107 18.12 4.45 -10.68
CA ALA A 107 17.68 5.36 -11.72
C ALA A 107 16.28 5.89 -11.37
N SER A 108 15.99 7.11 -11.81
CA SER A 108 14.62 7.61 -11.94
C SER A 108 13.99 6.96 -13.17
N VAL A 109 12.96 6.15 -12.95
CA VAL A 109 12.20 5.49 -14.01
C VAL A 109 10.81 6.10 -14.06
N ASN A 110 10.64 7.10 -14.93
CA ASN A 110 9.34 7.66 -15.26
C ASN A 110 9.24 7.69 -16.79
N LEU A 111 8.43 6.80 -17.33
CA LEU A 111 8.28 6.59 -18.77
C LEU A 111 7.47 7.70 -19.47
N ALA A 112 6.77 8.54 -18.70
CA ALA A 112 6.03 9.70 -19.18
C ALA A 112 6.79 11.02 -19.01
N ALA A 113 7.94 11.02 -18.32
CA ALA A 113 8.76 12.20 -18.08
C ALA A 113 9.63 12.55 -19.30
N ASP A 114 9.97 13.83 -19.42
CA ASP A 114 10.94 14.29 -20.39
C ASP A 114 12.39 13.95 -19.96
N TYR A 115 13.35 14.22 -20.85
CA TYR A 115 14.76 13.95 -20.57
C TYR A 115 15.31 14.78 -19.39
N GLN A 116 14.96 16.06 -19.29
CA GLN A 116 15.54 16.98 -18.30
C GLN A 116 15.14 16.57 -16.88
N GLN A 117 13.91 16.10 -16.70
CA GLN A 117 13.42 15.57 -15.43
C GLN A 117 14.17 14.29 -14.96
N LEU A 118 14.82 13.58 -15.87
CA LEU A 118 15.49 12.30 -15.60
C LEU A 118 17.02 12.42 -15.56
N ALA A 119 17.59 13.37 -16.31
CA ALA A 119 19.03 13.49 -16.54
C ALA A 119 19.85 13.63 -15.25
N GLY A 120 19.38 14.43 -14.28
CA GLY A 120 20.08 14.61 -13.00
C GLY A 120 20.38 13.30 -12.28
N THR A 121 19.36 12.45 -12.10
CA THR A 121 19.55 11.16 -11.42
C THR A 121 20.18 10.10 -12.32
N ASN A 122 19.81 10.02 -13.61
CA ASN A 122 20.19 8.90 -14.46
C ASN A 122 21.57 9.07 -15.12
N HIS A 123 22.01 10.31 -15.32
CA HIS A 123 23.20 10.64 -16.07
C HIS A 123 24.17 11.49 -15.22
N GLU A 124 23.75 12.60 -14.65
CA GLU A 124 24.67 13.51 -13.94
C GLU A 124 25.26 12.87 -12.67
N SER A 125 24.45 12.07 -11.98
CA SER A 125 24.84 11.33 -10.78
C SER A 125 26.00 10.33 -10.99
N LEU A 126 26.25 9.90 -12.24
CA LEU A 126 27.35 9.01 -12.60
C LEU A 126 28.72 9.62 -12.35
N THR A 127 28.81 10.96 -12.24
CA THR A 127 30.01 11.66 -11.80
C THR A 127 30.54 11.06 -10.50
N GLN A 128 29.66 10.80 -9.53
CA GLN A 128 30.04 10.31 -8.21
C GLN A 128 30.44 8.83 -8.24
N ILE A 129 29.83 8.04 -9.14
CA ILE A 129 30.18 6.64 -9.37
C ILE A 129 31.58 6.53 -9.95
N VAL A 130 31.88 7.32 -11.00
CA VAL A 130 33.22 7.39 -11.60
C VAL A 130 34.23 7.91 -10.57
N ALA A 131 33.86 8.91 -9.76
CA ALA A 131 34.74 9.43 -8.70
C ALA A 131 35.13 8.36 -7.68
N LEU A 132 34.19 7.51 -7.24
CA LEU A 132 34.48 6.43 -6.30
C LEU A 132 35.42 5.38 -6.92
N ALA A 133 35.14 4.95 -8.15
CA ALA A 133 35.97 3.97 -8.85
C ALA A 133 37.42 4.47 -9.06
N ARG A 134 37.57 5.74 -9.42
CA ARG A 134 38.89 6.40 -9.53
C ARG A 134 39.57 6.57 -8.19
N ARG A 135 38.82 6.92 -7.14
CA ARG A 135 39.38 7.09 -5.80
C ARG A 135 39.94 5.77 -5.29
N ARG A 136 39.25 4.66 -5.54
CA ARG A 136 39.77 3.32 -5.26
C ARG A 136 41.08 3.03 -5.99
N ALA A 137 41.13 3.32 -7.29
CA ALA A 137 42.34 3.13 -8.08
C ALA A 137 43.54 3.90 -7.51
N ALA A 138 43.29 5.14 -7.06
CA ALA A 138 44.31 5.96 -6.43
C ALA A 138 44.78 5.43 -5.06
N LEU A 139 43.90 4.79 -4.28
CA LEU A 139 44.21 4.29 -2.94
C LEU A 139 44.80 2.86 -2.95
N THR A 140 44.47 2.04 -3.94
CA THR A 140 44.76 0.59 -3.94
C THR A 140 45.47 0.08 -5.20
N SER A 141 45.73 0.95 -6.18
CA SER A 141 46.21 0.62 -7.52
C SER A 141 45.28 -0.29 -8.35
N HIS A 142 44.07 -0.60 -7.85
CA HIS A 142 43.09 -1.45 -8.52
C HIS A 142 41.74 -0.73 -8.60
N PRO A 143 41.27 -0.28 -9.79
CA PRO A 143 39.98 0.39 -9.90
C PRO A 143 38.81 -0.53 -9.55
N ALA A 144 37.74 0.02 -8.98
CA ALA A 144 36.49 -0.73 -8.80
C ALA A 144 35.86 -1.02 -10.17
N ALA A 145 35.41 -2.25 -10.40
CA ALA A 145 34.66 -2.57 -11.62
C ALA A 145 33.26 -1.93 -11.57
N ILE A 146 32.86 -1.24 -12.63
CA ILE A 146 31.54 -0.61 -12.73
C ILE A 146 30.60 -1.54 -13.49
N HIS A 147 29.51 -1.92 -12.84
CA HIS A 147 28.43 -2.73 -13.39
C HIS A 147 27.18 -1.83 -13.50
N HIS A 148 26.93 -1.31 -14.70
CA HIS A 148 25.85 -0.34 -14.94
C HIS A 148 24.58 -1.02 -15.45
N ILE A 149 23.46 -0.80 -14.76
CA ILE A 149 22.15 -1.28 -15.22
C ILE A 149 21.54 -0.24 -16.18
N SER A 150 21.59 -0.53 -17.47
CA SER A 150 20.95 0.18 -18.58
C SER A 150 19.58 -0.43 -18.91
N THR A 151 19.16 -0.47 -20.19
CA THR A 151 17.90 -1.05 -20.68
C THR A 151 18.00 -1.34 -22.17
N VAL A 152 17.27 -2.34 -22.70
CA VAL A 152 17.15 -2.54 -24.16
C VAL A 152 16.37 -1.41 -24.84
N ALA A 153 15.64 -0.58 -24.09
CA ALA A 153 14.90 0.54 -24.65
C ALA A 153 15.82 1.61 -25.28
N VAL A 154 17.15 1.53 -25.09
CA VAL A 154 18.11 2.32 -25.88
C VAL A 154 18.12 1.98 -27.38
N TYR A 155 17.39 0.95 -27.78
CA TYR A 155 17.14 0.52 -29.16
C TYR A 155 15.66 0.66 -29.57
N LEU A 156 14.87 1.46 -28.85
CA LEU A 156 13.43 1.61 -29.07
C LEU A 156 13.09 2.03 -30.51
N THR A 157 13.94 2.83 -31.15
CA THR A 157 13.77 3.33 -32.53
C THR A 157 14.82 2.77 -33.50
N ALA A 158 15.51 1.69 -33.14
CA ALA A 158 16.55 1.10 -33.98
C ALA A 158 16.01 0.53 -35.31
N ARG A 159 14.81 -0.05 -35.33
CA ARG A 159 14.17 -0.50 -36.58
C ARG A 159 13.85 0.67 -37.52
N PRO A 160 13.18 1.76 -37.06
CA PRO A 160 13.08 3.00 -37.85
C PRO A 160 14.42 3.56 -38.33
N ALA A 161 15.52 3.29 -37.61
CA ALA A 161 16.88 3.66 -37.98
C ALA A 161 17.57 2.64 -38.93
N GLY A 162 16.83 1.66 -39.47
CA GLY A 162 17.33 0.68 -40.45
C GLY A 162 17.96 -0.58 -39.85
N LEU A 163 17.79 -0.84 -38.55
CA LEU A 163 18.34 -2.02 -37.88
C LEU A 163 17.21 -2.97 -37.48
N ASP A 164 17.01 -4.06 -38.22
CA ASP A 164 15.97 -5.05 -37.90
C ASP A 164 16.36 -6.03 -36.79
N VAL A 165 17.66 -6.20 -36.59
CA VAL A 165 18.27 -7.06 -35.57
C VAL A 165 19.33 -6.27 -34.82
N VAL A 166 19.34 -6.42 -33.50
CA VAL A 166 20.31 -5.78 -32.59
C VAL A 166 20.87 -6.86 -31.67
N ASP A 167 22.18 -6.89 -31.52
CA ASP A 167 22.89 -7.78 -30.59
C ASP A 167 23.67 -6.98 -29.53
N GLU A 168 24.34 -7.68 -28.62
CA GLU A 168 25.09 -7.05 -27.54
C GLU A 168 26.28 -6.19 -28.01
N SER A 169 26.75 -6.36 -29.25
CA SER A 169 27.84 -5.57 -29.85
C SER A 169 27.36 -4.28 -30.52
N THR A 170 26.06 -4.21 -30.82
CA THR A 170 25.46 -3.10 -31.58
C THR A 170 25.64 -1.77 -30.82
N PRO A 171 26.19 -0.71 -31.43
CA PRO A 171 26.36 0.58 -30.77
C PRO A 171 25.02 1.25 -30.43
N VAL A 172 24.99 1.96 -29.29
CA VAL A 172 23.85 2.81 -28.89
C VAL A 172 24.08 4.21 -29.42
N SER A 173 23.04 4.84 -29.98
CA SER A 173 23.07 6.23 -30.43
C SER A 173 21.73 6.93 -30.20
N HIS A 174 21.68 8.25 -30.39
CA HIS A 174 20.43 8.99 -30.37
C HIS A 174 19.43 8.50 -31.43
N ALA A 175 19.91 7.97 -32.56
CA ALA A 175 19.05 7.40 -33.60
C ALA A 175 18.39 6.09 -33.14
N THR A 176 19.08 5.28 -32.31
CA THR A 176 18.54 4.00 -31.84
C THR A 176 17.62 4.15 -30.63
N CYS A 177 17.83 5.14 -29.75
CA CYS A 177 16.99 5.35 -28.58
C CYS A 177 15.78 6.26 -28.83
N GLY A 178 15.88 7.14 -29.84
CA GLY A 178 14.83 8.06 -30.22
C GLY A 178 14.67 9.25 -29.26
N PRO A 179 13.61 10.05 -29.43
CA PRO A 179 13.41 11.30 -28.70
C PRO A 179 12.86 11.12 -27.27
N HIS A 180 12.65 9.89 -26.82
CA HIS A 180 11.97 9.60 -25.55
C HIS A 180 12.89 9.83 -24.34
N GLY A 181 12.35 10.48 -23.30
CA GLY A 181 13.12 10.93 -22.12
C GLY A 181 13.91 9.81 -21.44
N TYR A 182 13.24 8.72 -21.05
CA TYR A 182 13.88 7.61 -20.34
C TYR A 182 14.94 6.88 -21.18
N PRO A 183 14.65 6.34 -22.39
CA PRO A 183 15.64 5.74 -23.27
C PRO A 183 16.87 6.63 -23.51
N ARG A 184 16.66 7.91 -23.80
CA ARG A 184 17.74 8.87 -24.04
C ARG A 184 18.62 9.06 -22.81
N SER A 185 18.01 9.21 -21.62
CA SER A 185 18.77 9.35 -20.36
C SER A 185 19.67 8.14 -20.08
N LYS A 186 19.27 6.94 -20.52
CA LYS A 186 20.04 5.70 -20.38
C LYS A 186 21.12 5.55 -21.46
N ALA A 187 20.85 5.99 -22.69
CA ALA A 187 21.85 6.05 -23.75
C ALA A 187 23.00 7.00 -23.39
N ASP A 188 22.67 8.20 -22.89
CA ASP A 188 23.67 9.20 -22.48
C ASP A 188 24.49 8.71 -21.26
N ALA A 189 23.86 7.99 -20.34
CA ALA A 189 24.53 7.31 -19.24
C ALA A 189 25.55 6.26 -19.72
N GLU A 190 25.19 5.42 -20.71
CA GLU A 190 26.12 4.45 -21.32
C GLU A 190 27.30 5.16 -21.98
N ALA A 191 27.04 6.19 -22.79
CA ALA A 191 28.08 6.94 -23.49
C ALA A 191 29.08 7.56 -22.52
N ARG A 192 28.58 8.19 -21.45
CA ARG A 192 29.42 8.79 -20.40
C ARG A 192 30.30 7.77 -19.70
N LEU A 193 29.75 6.62 -19.32
CA LEU A 193 30.52 5.59 -18.64
C LEU A 193 31.55 4.94 -19.55
N ARG A 194 31.23 4.72 -20.83
CA ARG A 194 32.20 4.23 -21.82
C ARG A 194 33.35 5.21 -22.00
N GLN A 195 33.04 6.50 -22.10
CA GLN A 195 34.06 7.55 -22.18
C GLN A 195 34.95 7.58 -20.91
N ALA A 196 34.34 7.56 -19.72
CA ALA A 196 35.09 7.54 -18.47
C ALA A 196 35.95 6.28 -18.31
N ALA A 197 35.44 5.13 -18.76
CA ALA A 197 36.18 3.85 -18.74
C ALA A 197 37.42 3.91 -19.63
N LEU A 198 37.30 4.45 -20.85
CA LEU A 198 38.44 4.65 -21.76
C LEU A 198 39.45 5.66 -21.20
N GLN A 199 38.98 6.79 -20.69
CA GLN A 199 39.84 7.87 -20.18
C GLN A 199 40.60 7.51 -18.90
N HIS A 200 40.04 6.64 -18.06
CA HIS A 200 40.56 6.35 -16.72
C HIS A 200 40.92 4.87 -16.50
N GLY A 201 40.84 4.03 -17.54
CA GLY A 201 41.14 2.60 -17.45
C GLY A 201 40.20 1.84 -16.50
N LEU A 202 38.93 2.24 -16.40
CA LEU A 202 37.98 1.61 -15.48
C LEU A 202 37.35 0.36 -16.12
N PRO A 203 37.32 -0.80 -15.45
CA PRO A 203 36.55 -1.96 -15.91
C PRO A 203 35.06 -1.61 -15.91
N LEU A 204 34.38 -1.85 -17.03
CA LEU A 204 32.97 -1.51 -17.22
C LEU A 204 32.20 -2.69 -17.82
N ALA A 205 31.06 -3.02 -17.23
CA ALA A 205 30.05 -3.91 -17.78
C ALA A 205 28.70 -3.18 -17.85
N ILE A 206 27.97 -3.37 -18.94
CA ILE A 206 26.66 -2.76 -19.17
C ILE A 206 25.61 -3.86 -19.25
N TYR A 207 24.57 -3.77 -18.44
CA TYR A 207 23.47 -4.73 -18.41
C TYR A 207 22.22 -4.04 -18.94
N ARG A 208 21.58 -4.59 -19.97
CA ARG A 208 20.38 -4.03 -20.60
C ARG A 208 19.21 -4.99 -20.38
N PRO A 209 18.49 -4.88 -19.26
CA PRO A 209 17.21 -5.56 -19.10
C PRO A 209 16.17 -5.10 -20.12
N GLY A 210 15.31 -6.05 -20.50
CA GLY A 210 14.05 -5.78 -21.18
C GLY A 210 12.97 -5.31 -20.22
N VAL A 211 11.72 -5.61 -20.57
CA VAL A 211 10.59 -5.50 -19.63
C VAL A 211 10.85 -6.44 -18.46
N ILE A 212 11.04 -5.87 -17.27
CA ILE A 212 11.24 -6.63 -16.03
C ILE A 212 9.88 -6.85 -15.41
N THR A 213 9.41 -8.09 -15.43
CA THR A 213 8.07 -8.48 -14.97
C THR A 213 8.08 -8.99 -13.53
N GLY A 214 6.99 -9.62 -13.09
CA GLY A 214 6.85 -10.17 -11.75
C GLY A 214 7.86 -11.29 -11.42
N HIS A 215 7.94 -11.64 -10.13
CA HIS A 215 8.79 -12.72 -9.64
C HIS A 215 8.37 -14.08 -10.24
N SER A 216 9.33 -14.91 -10.62
CA SER A 216 9.08 -16.14 -11.38
C SER A 216 8.19 -17.16 -10.69
N LEU A 217 8.33 -17.30 -9.37
CA LEU A 217 7.53 -18.19 -8.54
C LEU A 217 6.20 -17.58 -8.08
N THR A 218 6.23 -16.38 -7.51
CA THR A 218 5.07 -15.79 -6.83
C THR A 218 4.19 -14.93 -7.73
N GLY A 219 4.64 -14.61 -8.95
CA GLY A 219 3.95 -13.71 -9.88
C GLY A 219 3.85 -12.25 -9.41
N ARG A 220 4.43 -11.93 -8.26
CA ARG A 220 4.34 -10.59 -7.66
C ARG A 220 5.04 -9.57 -8.52
N ILE A 221 4.32 -8.52 -8.86
CA ILE A 221 4.73 -7.47 -9.78
C ILE A 221 4.51 -6.12 -9.10
N THR A 222 5.36 -5.14 -9.40
CA THR A 222 5.19 -3.79 -8.84
C THR A 222 4.13 -3.02 -9.60
N THR A 223 3.39 -2.16 -8.92
CA THR A 223 2.36 -1.31 -9.54
C THR A 223 2.91 -0.30 -10.56
N THR A 224 4.22 -0.08 -10.58
CA THR A 224 4.92 0.80 -11.53
C THR A 224 5.39 0.06 -12.79
N ASP A 225 5.14 -1.24 -12.90
CA ASP A 225 5.51 -2.04 -14.07
C ASP A 225 4.60 -1.70 -15.27
N PRO A 226 5.15 -1.52 -16.49
CA PRO A 226 4.37 -1.16 -17.67
C PRO A 226 3.35 -2.23 -18.13
N LEU A 227 3.47 -3.48 -17.70
CA LEU A 227 2.43 -4.49 -17.97
C LEU A 227 1.16 -4.27 -17.15
N VAL A 228 1.26 -3.66 -15.97
CA VAL A 228 0.09 -3.41 -15.09
C VAL A 228 -0.97 -2.53 -15.78
N PRO A 229 -0.64 -1.33 -16.31
CA PRO A 229 -1.64 -0.51 -16.99
C PRO A 229 -2.17 -1.16 -18.27
N LEU A 230 -1.35 -1.94 -18.99
CA LEU A 230 -1.79 -2.71 -20.15
C LEU A 230 -2.87 -3.76 -19.77
N LEU A 231 -2.61 -4.55 -18.72
CA LEU A 231 -3.54 -5.59 -18.23
C LEU A 231 -4.86 -4.97 -17.75
N LYS A 232 -4.78 -3.91 -16.95
CA LYS A 232 -5.96 -3.22 -16.41
C LYS A 232 -6.83 -2.63 -17.51
N ALA A 233 -6.22 -1.91 -18.46
CA ALA A 233 -6.95 -1.37 -19.61
C ALA A 233 -7.58 -2.49 -20.45
N GLY A 234 -6.85 -3.59 -20.65
CA GLY A 234 -7.33 -4.78 -21.34
C GLY A 234 -8.60 -5.35 -20.74
N VAL A 235 -8.60 -5.55 -19.43
CA VAL A 235 -9.76 -6.06 -18.68
C VAL A 235 -10.92 -5.06 -18.66
N ALA A 236 -10.63 -3.77 -18.44
CA ALA A 236 -11.65 -2.73 -18.42
C ALA A 236 -12.37 -2.56 -19.77
N LEU A 237 -11.63 -2.73 -20.88
CA LEU A 237 -12.17 -2.57 -22.23
C LEU A 237 -12.74 -3.87 -22.83
N GLY A 238 -12.43 -5.03 -22.24
CA GLY A 238 -12.76 -6.35 -22.81
C GLY A 238 -12.00 -6.66 -24.11
N VAL A 239 -11.04 -5.81 -24.51
CA VAL A 239 -10.23 -5.97 -25.71
C VAL A 239 -8.73 -5.83 -25.42
N PHE A 240 -7.92 -6.58 -26.15
CA PHE A 240 -6.46 -6.62 -25.96
C PHE A 240 -5.71 -6.53 -27.30
N PRO A 241 -4.45 -6.05 -27.32
CA PRO A 241 -3.64 -6.09 -28.53
C PRO A 241 -3.46 -7.53 -29.06
N PRO A 242 -3.05 -7.70 -30.33
CA PRO A 242 -2.88 -9.02 -30.92
C PRO A 242 -1.91 -9.91 -30.14
N GLY A 243 -2.27 -11.18 -29.91
CA GLY A 243 -1.46 -12.11 -29.13
C GLY A 243 -0.10 -12.47 -29.75
N ASN A 244 0.10 -12.19 -31.05
CA ASN A 244 1.38 -12.38 -31.74
C ASN A 244 2.46 -11.34 -31.37
N ILE A 245 2.12 -10.32 -30.59
CA ILE A 245 3.10 -9.37 -30.04
C ILE A 245 4.01 -10.09 -29.05
N GLN A 246 5.31 -9.88 -29.23
CA GLN A 246 6.38 -10.40 -28.39
C GLN A 246 7.12 -9.23 -27.75
N LEU A 247 7.34 -9.32 -26.44
CA LEU A 247 8.04 -8.30 -25.67
C LEU A 247 9.39 -8.85 -25.21
N PRO A 248 10.50 -8.13 -25.46
CA PRO A 248 11.79 -8.49 -24.90
C PRO A 248 11.76 -8.23 -23.39
N GLY A 249 11.94 -9.27 -22.57
CA GLY A 249 11.82 -9.16 -21.13
C GLY A 249 12.09 -10.48 -20.40
N ASP A 250 12.10 -10.41 -19.07
CA ASP A 250 12.16 -11.58 -18.18
C ASP A 250 11.61 -11.23 -16.79
N ARG A 251 11.63 -12.19 -15.86
CA ARG A 251 11.18 -12.06 -14.48
C ARG A 251 12.27 -11.45 -13.61
N VAL A 252 11.87 -10.62 -12.65
CA VAL A 252 12.80 -9.77 -11.88
C VAL A 252 13.91 -10.53 -11.15
N ASP A 253 13.59 -11.70 -10.59
CA ASP A 253 14.53 -12.57 -9.89
C ASP A 253 15.56 -13.20 -10.83
N LEU A 254 15.16 -13.53 -12.07
CA LEU A 254 16.07 -14.09 -13.06
C LEU A 254 16.98 -13.03 -13.67
N VAL A 255 16.48 -11.81 -13.88
CA VAL A 255 17.30 -10.66 -14.28
C VAL A 255 18.34 -10.37 -13.18
N ALA A 256 17.90 -10.30 -11.92
CA ALA A 256 18.78 -10.10 -10.78
C ALA A 256 19.83 -11.21 -10.65
N ARG A 257 19.43 -12.49 -10.79
CA ARG A 257 20.33 -13.64 -10.74
C ARG A 257 21.36 -13.62 -11.85
N SER A 258 20.97 -13.19 -13.05
CA SER A 258 21.88 -13.05 -14.20
C SER A 258 22.94 -11.98 -13.94
N ILE A 259 22.54 -10.82 -13.41
CA ILE A 259 23.50 -9.77 -13.02
C ILE A 259 24.47 -10.30 -11.97
N ALA A 260 23.96 -10.92 -10.91
CA ALA A 260 24.77 -11.46 -9.81
C ALA A 260 25.79 -12.51 -10.29
N ALA A 261 25.40 -13.35 -11.27
CA ALA A 261 26.31 -14.33 -11.87
C ALA A 261 27.40 -13.68 -12.72
N LEU A 262 27.10 -12.59 -13.41
CA LEU A 262 28.00 -11.86 -14.31
C LEU A 262 28.82 -10.76 -13.61
N LEU A 263 28.92 -10.76 -12.27
CA LEU A 263 29.65 -9.75 -11.49
C LEU A 263 31.17 -9.91 -11.42
N ASP A 264 31.75 -10.78 -12.24
CA ASP A 264 33.21 -10.84 -12.35
C ASP A 264 33.77 -9.60 -13.04
N GLN A 265 35.07 -9.36 -12.85
CA GLN A 265 35.74 -8.31 -13.58
C GLN A 265 35.57 -8.54 -15.09
N PRO A 266 35.04 -7.57 -15.85
CA PRO A 266 34.72 -7.78 -17.26
C PRO A 266 35.99 -8.07 -18.05
N SER A 267 35.97 -9.16 -18.82
CA SER A 267 37.08 -9.59 -19.68
C SER A 267 37.42 -8.56 -20.76
N GLU A 268 36.40 -7.80 -21.18
CA GLU A 268 36.46 -6.76 -22.19
C GLU A 268 35.84 -5.47 -21.63
N PRO A 269 36.55 -4.33 -21.67
CA PRO A 269 36.01 -3.06 -21.22
C PRO A 269 34.74 -2.65 -21.98
N GLY A 270 33.67 -2.38 -21.24
CA GLY A 270 32.40 -1.92 -21.80
C GLY A 270 31.56 -3.03 -22.42
N ARG A 271 31.83 -4.31 -22.13
CA ARG A 271 31.01 -5.43 -22.59
C ARG A 271 29.55 -5.24 -22.17
N ALA A 272 28.62 -5.38 -23.11
CA ALA A 272 27.20 -5.29 -22.86
C ALA A 272 26.54 -6.68 -22.79
N TYR A 273 25.43 -6.75 -22.05
CA TYR A 273 24.62 -7.96 -21.87
C TYR A 273 23.14 -7.61 -22.03
N HIS A 274 22.41 -8.34 -22.88
CA HIS A 274 20.96 -8.19 -23.03
C HIS A 274 20.25 -9.17 -22.08
N LEU A 275 19.76 -8.64 -20.97
CA LEU A 275 19.12 -9.43 -19.90
C LEU A 275 17.63 -9.62 -20.21
N ILE A 276 17.37 -10.46 -21.20
CA ILE A 276 16.04 -10.87 -21.66
C ILE A 276 15.99 -12.38 -21.80
N SER A 277 14.78 -12.94 -21.73
CA SER A 277 14.60 -14.37 -21.97
C SER A 277 14.83 -14.70 -23.46
N PRO A 278 15.49 -15.84 -23.79
CA PRO A 278 15.64 -16.28 -25.18
C PRO A 278 14.29 -16.56 -25.85
N ALA A 279 13.29 -16.94 -25.04
CA ALA A 279 11.90 -17.01 -25.45
C ALA A 279 11.20 -15.73 -24.98
N PRO A 280 10.79 -14.82 -25.88
CA PRO A 280 10.19 -13.55 -25.46
C PRO A 280 8.82 -13.75 -24.81
N LEU A 281 8.39 -12.77 -24.02
CA LEU A 281 7.05 -12.76 -23.43
C LEU A 281 6.02 -12.54 -24.53
N ARG A 282 5.08 -13.46 -24.70
CA ARG A 282 4.03 -13.35 -25.72
C ARG A 282 2.73 -12.83 -25.09
N LEU A 283 2.09 -11.86 -25.73
CA LEU A 283 0.78 -11.38 -25.25
C LEU A 283 -0.32 -12.44 -25.36
N ALA A 284 -0.14 -13.45 -26.22
CA ALA A 284 -1.02 -14.62 -26.25
C ALA A 284 -1.07 -15.37 -24.90
N ASP A 285 0.06 -15.54 -24.22
CA ASP A 285 0.11 -16.25 -22.94
C ASP A 285 -0.57 -15.45 -21.82
N VAL A 286 -0.42 -14.12 -21.86
CA VAL A 286 -1.12 -13.17 -20.99
C VAL A 286 -2.63 -13.24 -21.22
N THR A 287 -3.06 -13.18 -22.48
CA THR A 287 -4.48 -13.21 -22.85
C THR A 287 -5.11 -14.55 -22.46
N ALA A 288 -4.40 -15.66 -22.66
CA ALA A 288 -4.85 -16.98 -22.21
C ALA A 288 -5.00 -17.06 -20.68
N ALA A 289 -4.13 -16.41 -19.91
CA ALA A 289 -4.25 -16.33 -18.46
C ALA A 289 -5.46 -15.47 -18.02
N LEU A 290 -5.68 -14.31 -18.66
CA LEU A 290 -6.84 -13.46 -18.40
C LEU A 290 -8.16 -14.21 -18.68
N ARG A 291 -8.24 -14.92 -19.81
CA ARG A 291 -9.40 -15.76 -20.15
C ARG A 291 -9.61 -16.89 -19.13
N ARG A 292 -8.55 -17.58 -18.71
CA ARG A 292 -8.62 -18.61 -17.64
C ARG A 292 -9.09 -18.03 -16.29
N ALA A 293 -8.77 -16.77 -16.01
CA ALA A 293 -9.23 -16.08 -14.80
C ALA A 293 -10.69 -15.59 -14.90
N GLY A 294 -11.36 -15.77 -16.04
CA GLY A 294 -12.78 -15.42 -16.24
C GLY A 294 -13.01 -14.05 -16.87
N HIS A 295 -11.96 -13.37 -17.35
CA HIS A 295 -12.11 -12.11 -18.08
C HIS A 295 -12.40 -12.37 -19.56
N PRO A 296 -13.54 -11.91 -20.11
CA PRO A 296 -13.84 -12.05 -21.53
C PRO A 296 -12.99 -11.06 -22.33
N ILE A 297 -11.90 -11.56 -22.92
CA ILE A 297 -10.95 -10.74 -23.69
C ILE A 297 -10.99 -11.12 -25.17
N GLN A 298 -11.32 -10.14 -26.01
CA GLN A 298 -11.20 -10.21 -27.46
C GLN A 298 -9.89 -9.57 -27.93
N GLU A 299 -9.13 -10.25 -28.77
CA GLU A 299 -7.94 -9.67 -29.40
C GLU A 299 -8.36 -8.83 -30.61
N VAL A 300 -7.80 -7.62 -30.71
CA VAL A 300 -8.07 -6.68 -31.83
C VAL A 300 -6.76 -6.14 -32.39
N PRO A 301 -6.70 -5.71 -33.66
CA PRO A 301 -5.53 -5.05 -34.23
C PRO A 301 -5.04 -3.89 -33.35
N ALA A 302 -3.72 -3.70 -33.29
CA ALA A 302 -3.06 -2.68 -32.45
C ALA A 302 -3.64 -1.27 -32.64
N THR A 303 -3.93 -0.88 -33.88
CA THR A 303 -4.54 0.41 -34.21
C THR A 303 -5.93 0.56 -33.61
N GLN A 304 -6.76 -0.49 -33.68
CA GLN A 304 -8.09 -0.51 -33.07
C GLN A 304 -7.98 -0.49 -31.55
N TRP A 305 -7.04 -1.24 -30.95
CA TRP A 305 -6.83 -1.22 -29.52
C TRP A 305 -6.49 0.19 -29.00
N TRP A 306 -5.58 0.91 -29.67
CA TRP A 306 -5.29 2.31 -29.31
C TRP A 306 -6.48 3.25 -29.50
N GLN A 307 -7.33 3.04 -30.51
CA GLN A 307 -8.59 3.80 -30.66
C GLN A 307 -9.55 3.52 -29.49
N HIS A 308 -9.62 2.27 -29.01
CA HIS A 308 -10.40 1.94 -27.81
C HIS A 308 -9.85 2.65 -26.57
N VAL A 309 -8.52 2.68 -26.41
CA VAL A 309 -7.86 3.41 -25.32
C VAL A 309 -8.17 4.91 -25.36
N GLU A 310 -8.08 5.54 -26.54
CA GLU A 310 -8.39 6.97 -26.72
C GLU A 310 -9.86 7.30 -26.39
N ARG A 311 -10.80 6.51 -26.90
CA ARG A 311 -12.24 6.71 -26.68
C ARG A 311 -12.64 6.58 -25.21
N HIS A 312 -11.84 5.90 -24.41
CA HIS A 312 -12.13 5.62 -23.00
C HIS A 312 -11.04 6.20 -22.08
N ILE A 313 -10.38 7.29 -22.49
CA ILE A 313 -9.29 7.90 -21.70
C ILE A 313 -9.75 8.45 -20.34
N ASP A 314 -11.05 8.66 -20.17
CA ASP A 314 -11.67 9.04 -18.90
C ASP A 314 -11.85 7.86 -17.94
N ASN A 315 -11.73 6.61 -18.43
CA ASN A 315 -11.74 5.44 -17.56
C ASN A 315 -10.42 5.39 -16.75
N PRO A 316 -10.47 5.34 -15.40
CA PRO A 316 -9.27 5.38 -14.56
C PRO A 316 -8.32 4.19 -14.74
N ASP A 317 -8.81 3.03 -15.19
CA ASP A 317 -7.97 1.87 -15.50
C ASP A 317 -7.33 1.94 -16.90
N VAL A 318 -7.84 2.81 -17.78
CA VAL A 318 -7.33 3.03 -19.16
C VAL A 318 -6.40 4.25 -19.23
N ARG A 319 -6.69 5.31 -18.48
CA ARG A 319 -5.90 6.55 -18.47
C ARG A 319 -4.38 6.33 -18.31
N PRO A 320 -3.90 5.42 -17.43
CA PRO A 320 -2.47 5.18 -17.27
C PRO A 320 -1.78 4.66 -18.54
N ILE A 321 -2.41 3.76 -19.31
CA ILE A 321 -1.79 3.24 -20.54
C ILE A 321 -1.79 4.28 -21.66
N ALA A 322 -2.82 5.14 -21.69
CA ALA A 322 -2.88 6.26 -22.62
C ALA A 322 -1.71 7.25 -22.41
N ALA A 323 -1.39 7.57 -21.14
CA ALA A 323 -0.25 8.42 -20.79
C ALA A 323 1.11 7.82 -21.21
N LEU A 324 1.18 6.49 -21.38
CA LEU A 324 2.37 5.77 -21.81
C LEU A 324 2.42 5.47 -23.31
N ARG A 325 1.49 6.01 -24.10
CA ARG A 325 1.38 5.67 -25.53
C ARG A 325 2.68 5.86 -26.29
N ALA A 326 3.34 7.02 -26.14
CA ALA A 326 4.55 7.33 -26.90
C ALA A 326 5.65 6.28 -26.73
N ILE A 327 5.82 5.75 -25.52
CA ILE A 327 6.83 4.72 -25.24
C ILE A 327 6.32 3.29 -25.45
N SER A 328 5.01 3.08 -25.45
CA SER A 328 4.39 1.75 -25.60
C SER A 328 4.09 1.40 -27.05
N SER A 329 3.91 2.40 -27.93
CA SER A 329 3.67 2.19 -29.36
C SER A 329 4.79 1.39 -30.04
N PRO A 330 6.09 1.60 -29.77
CA PRO A 330 7.14 0.75 -30.34
C PRO A 330 7.14 -0.71 -29.83
N PHE A 331 6.30 -1.04 -28.84
CA PHE A 331 6.08 -2.42 -28.40
C PHE A 331 4.77 -2.99 -28.93
N LEU A 332 3.71 -2.18 -28.91
CA LEU A 332 2.33 -2.62 -29.14
C LEU A 332 1.78 -2.21 -30.51
N GLY A 333 2.48 -1.36 -31.26
CA GLY A 333 2.04 -0.72 -32.50
C GLY A 333 2.17 -1.59 -33.75
N ARG A 334 2.35 -0.94 -34.91
CA ARG A 334 2.48 -1.59 -36.22
C ARG A 334 3.79 -2.38 -36.30
N ALA A 335 3.81 -3.44 -37.12
CA ALA A 335 4.95 -4.37 -37.15
C ALA A 335 6.28 -3.71 -37.56
N ASP A 336 6.23 -2.76 -38.49
CA ASP A 336 7.33 -1.93 -38.97
C ASP A 336 7.82 -0.89 -37.96
N GLU A 337 6.97 -0.49 -37.01
CA GLU A 337 7.28 0.46 -35.93
C GLU A 337 7.75 -0.24 -34.64
N ARG A 338 7.62 -1.57 -34.57
CA ARG A 338 8.02 -2.34 -33.39
C ARG A 338 9.53 -2.35 -33.19
N MET A 339 9.95 -2.53 -31.95
CA MET A 339 11.35 -2.77 -31.61
C MET A 339 11.96 -3.88 -32.48
N PRO A 340 13.26 -3.77 -32.82
CA PRO A 340 13.96 -4.79 -33.57
C PRO A 340 14.03 -6.10 -32.79
N ASN A 341 14.42 -7.17 -33.48
CA ASN A 341 14.75 -8.42 -32.81
C ASN A 341 16.02 -8.21 -31.97
N ILE A 342 15.89 -8.30 -30.64
CA ILE A 342 17.01 -8.15 -29.72
C ILE A 342 17.59 -9.54 -29.44
N SER A 343 18.80 -9.80 -29.94
CA SER A 343 19.56 -10.99 -29.59
C SER A 343 20.08 -10.90 -28.15
N CYS A 344 20.12 -12.04 -27.47
CA CYS A 344 20.72 -12.21 -26.15
C CYS A 344 21.68 -13.41 -26.11
N GLU A 345 22.14 -13.87 -27.27
CA GLU A 345 22.89 -15.11 -27.39
C GLU A 345 24.24 -15.05 -26.68
N ALA A 346 24.98 -13.94 -26.81
CA ALA A 346 26.26 -13.76 -26.15
C ALA A 346 26.08 -13.74 -24.61
N THR A 347 24.99 -13.14 -24.14
CA THR A 347 24.62 -13.12 -22.73
C THR A 347 24.32 -14.52 -22.20
N TRP A 348 23.48 -15.29 -22.88
CA TRP A 348 23.14 -16.64 -22.44
C TRP A 348 24.29 -17.63 -22.57
N THR A 349 25.20 -17.44 -23.53
CA THR A 349 26.45 -18.19 -23.58
C THR A 349 27.32 -17.89 -22.35
N ALA A 350 27.45 -16.62 -21.96
CA ALA A 350 28.18 -16.25 -20.74
C ALA A 350 27.53 -16.79 -19.45
N LEU A 351 26.19 -16.78 -19.36
CA LEU A 351 25.44 -17.29 -18.22
C LEU A 351 25.51 -18.81 -18.10
N ARG A 352 25.42 -19.55 -19.21
CA ARG A 352 25.54 -21.03 -19.22
C ARG A 352 26.89 -21.49 -18.70
N MET A 353 27.98 -20.81 -19.07
CA MET A 353 29.33 -21.07 -18.52
C MET A 353 29.40 -20.88 -17.00
N ARG A 354 28.45 -20.14 -16.41
CA ARG A 354 28.34 -19.88 -14.97
C ARG A 354 27.21 -20.68 -14.30
N GLY A 355 26.66 -21.69 -14.98
CA GLY A 355 25.59 -22.56 -14.46
C GLY A 355 24.22 -21.88 -14.37
N VAL A 356 24.02 -20.76 -15.07
CA VAL A 356 22.72 -20.09 -15.15
C VAL A 356 22.07 -20.44 -16.48
N HIS A 357 20.93 -21.14 -16.40
CA HIS A 357 20.16 -21.59 -17.56
C HIS A 357 18.84 -20.82 -17.67
N PRO A 358 18.35 -20.59 -18.90
CA PRO A 358 17.08 -19.91 -19.10
C PRO A 358 15.95 -20.78 -18.58
N THR A 359 15.00 -20.17 -17.90
CA THR A 359 13.77 -20.85 -17.50
C THR A 359 12.64 -20.38 -18.42
N PRO A 360 11.78 -21.27 -18.92
CA PRO A 360 10.69 -20.87 -19.80
C PRO A 360 9.62 -20.08 -19.03
N TRP A 361 8.82 -19.32 -19.77
CA TRP A 361 7.56 -18.78 -19.26
C TRP A 361 6.57 -19.94 -19.04
N THR A 362 5.84 -19.92 -17.92
CA THR A 362 4.90 -20.99 -17.58
C THR A 362 3.48 -20.46 -17.43
N ALA A 363 2.49 -21.31 -17.70
CA ALA A 363 1.09 -20.97 -17.49
C ALA A 363 0.78 -20.64 -16.02
N ALA A 364 1.57 -21.19 -15.08
CA ALA A 364 1.49 -20.91 -13.64
C ALA A 364 1.96 -19.47 -13.33
N PHE A 365 3.09 -19.04 -13.89
CA PHE A 365 3.57 -17.65 -13.74
C PHE A 365 2.50 -16.65 -14.17
N PHE A 366 1.93 -16.81 -15.37
CA PHE A 366 0.88 -15.91 -15.84
C PHE A 366 -0.40 -16.00 -15.01
N GLY A 367 -0.72 -17.17 -14.47
CA GLY A 367 -1.82 -17.35 -13.52
C GLY A 367 -1.61 -16.54 -12.24
N HIS A 368 -0.45 -16.67 -11.59
CA HIS A 368 -0.09 -15.90 -10.41
C HIS A 368 -0.02 -14.39 -10.68
N LEU A 369 0.50 -13.99 -11.85
CA LEU A 369 0.52 -12.59 -12.28
C LEU A 369 -0.90 -12.00 -12.36
N VAL A 370 -1.83 -12.72 -12.99
CA VAL A 370 -3.23 -12.28 -13.09
C VAL A 370 -3.91 -12.32 -11.72
N ASP A 371 -3.78 -13.40 -10.95
CA ASP A 371 -4.39 -13.53 -9.62
C ASP A 371 -3.90 -12.42 -8.65
N HIS A 372 -2.64 -11.97 -8.78
CA HIS A 372 -2.09 -10.88 -7.98
C HIS A 372 -2.66 -9.50 -8.36
N LEU A 373 -2.88 -9.24 -9.66
CA LEU A 373 -3.29 -7.93 -10.17
C LEU A 373 -4.81 -7.77 -10.27
N LEU A 374 -5.50 -8.85 -10.60
CA LEU A 374 -6.90 -8.94 -10.98
C LEU A 374 -7.49 -10.18 -10.28
N PRO A 375 -7.61 -10.16 -8.93
CA PRO A 375 -8.07 -11.32 -8.19
C PRO A 375 -9.42 -11.79 -8.73
N ARG A 376 -9.53 -13.11 -8.95
CA ARG A 376 -10.65 -13.76 -9.64
C ARG A 376 -12.00 -13.21 -9.19
N THR A 377 -12.69 -12.55 -10.11
CA THR A 377 -14.15 -12.51 -10.06
C THR A 377 -14.64 -13.92 -10.32
N ARG A 378 -14.96 -14.69 -9.27
CA ARG A 378 -15.77 -15.90 -9.45
C ARG A 378 -16.99 -15.47 -10.29
N PRO A 379 -17.35 -16.18 -11.37
CA PRO A 379 -18.62 -15.89 -12.03
C PRO A 379 -19.69 -16.00 -10.95
N ALA A 380 -20.40 -14.91 -10.72
CA ALA A 380 -21.58 -14.95 -9.88
C ALA A 380 -22.44 -16.08 -10.42
N ALA A 381 -22.82 -17.03 -9.56
CA ALA A 381 -23.91 -17.95 -9.87
C ALA A 381 -25.03 -17.10 -10.49
N PRO A 382 -25.71 -17.56 -11.57
CA PRO A 382 -26.71 -16.76 -12.25
C PRO A 382 -27.73 -16.30 -11.20
N ARG A 383 -27.61 -15.02 -10.82
CA ARG A 383 -28.57 -14.36 -9.95
C ARG A 383 -29.85 -14.39 -10.75
N SER A 384 -30.86 -15.07 -10.24
CA SER A 384 -32.23 -14.88 -10.67
C SER A 384 -32.46 -13.37 -10.72
N LEU A 385 -32.58 -12.84 -11.94
CA LEU A 385 -32.90 -11.46 -12.22
C LEU A 385 -34.28 -11.19 -11.61
N HIS A 386 -34.32 -10.80 -10.33
CA HIS A 386 -35.40 -9.96 -9.88
C HIS A 386 -35.26 -8.65 -10.65
N ARG A 387 -36.09 -8.54 -11.68
CA ARG A 387 -36.33 -7.36 -12.52
C ARG A 387 -36.08 -6.09 -11.70
N ILE A 388 -35.14 -5.28 -12.18
CA ILE A 388 -35.11 -3.86 -11.88
C ILE A 388 -36.48 -3.32 -12.27
N ARG A 389 -37.32 -2.98 -11.27
CA ARG A 389 -38.56 -2.25 -11.50
C ARG A 389 -38.20 -0.80 -11.87
N PRO A 390 -38.89 -0.19 -12.84
CA PRO A 390 -38.79 1.24 -13.04
C PRO A 390 -39.29 1.98 -11.80
N ARG A 391 -38.68 3.14 -11.54
CA ARG A 391 -38.91 4.05 -10.42
C ARG A 391 -40.42 4.31 -10.23
N THR A 392 -40.99 3.79 -9.13
CA THR A 392 -42.31 4.23 -8.62
C THR A 392 -42.13 5.38 -7.62
N PRO A 393 -43.12 6.29 -7.48
CA PRO A 393 -43.12 7.31 -6.44
C PRO A 393 -43.06 6.67 -5.05
N ASP A 394 -42.45 7.38 -4.09
CA ASP A 394 -42.21 6.92 -2.72
C ASP A 394 -43.44 6.22 -2.12
N PRO A 395 -43.31 4.97 -1.64
CA PRO A 395 -44.36 4.37 -0.83
C PRO A 395 -44.42 5.09 0.52
N ALA A 396 -45.63 5.22 1.04
CA ALA A 396 -45.92 5.80 2.35
C ALA A 396 -45.05 5.19 3.47
N PRO A 397 -44.74 5.97 4.53
CA PRO A 397 -43.77 5.61 5.56
C PRO A 397 -44.11 4.28 6.23
N GLN A 398 -43.16 3.36 6.21
CA GLN A 398 -43.13 2.21 7.12
C GLN A 398 -42.12 2.49 8.26
N PRO A 399 -42.40 2.01 9.49
CA PRO A 399 -41.49 2.18 10.61
C PRO A 399 -40.14 1.51 10.34
N LEU A 400 -39.10 2.00 11.03
CA LEU A 400 -37.81 1.33 11.12
C LEU A 400 -37.98 -0.17 11.40
N PRO A 401 -37.22 -1.06 10.72
CA PRO A 401 -36.97 -2.34 11.36
C PRO A 401 -36.30 -2.07 12.72
N PRO A 402 -36.71 -2.76 13.79
CA PRO A 402 -36.29 -2.48 15.18
C PRO A 402 -34.78 -2.66 15.49
N ALA A 403 -33.90 -2.79 14.50
CA ALA A 403 -32.58 -3.43 14.62
C ALA A 403 -31.33 -2.51 14.71
N VAL A 404 -31.41 -1.20 14.40
CA VAL A 404 -30.21 -0.33 14.46
C VAL A 404 -30.04 0.30 15.85
N ARG A 405 -28.97 -0.07 16.56
CA ARG A 405 -28.65 0.43 17.91
C ARG A 405 -28.06 1.84 17.86
N ILE A 406 -28.52 2.71 18.75
CA ILE A 406 -27.93 4.04 18.93
C ILE A 406 -27.01 4.04 20.15
N SER A 407 -25.79 4.56 20.02
CA SER A 407 -24.82 4.65 21.13
C SER A 407 -24.16 6.02 21.16
N GLY A 408 -23.82 6.46 22.36
CA GLY A 408 -23.24 7.78 22.58
C GLY A 408 -21.74 7.75 22.35
N LEU A 409 -21.20 8.79 21.75
CA LEU A 409 -19.79 9.03 21.52
C LEU A 409 -19.38 10.26 22.35
N ALA A 410 -18.53 10.02 23.35
CA ALA A 410 -18.16 11.02 24.35
C ALA A 410 -17.51 12.27 23.75
N THR A 411 -16.68 12.08 22.73
CA THR A 411 -16.07 13.17 21.97
C THR A 411 -16.46 13.00 20.51
N PRO A 412 -17.45 13.75 20.00
CA PRO A 412 -17.84 13.66 18.60
C PRO A 412 -16.62 13.91 17.70
N VAL A 413 -16.61 13.30 16.51
CA VAL A 413 -15.51 13.48 15.56
C VAL A 413 -15.68 14.80 14.81
N THR A 414 -15.65 15.89 15.55
CA THR A 414 -15.77 17.26 15.03
C THR A 414 -14.66 18.14 15.60
N PHE A 415 -14.20 19.13 14.83
CA PHE A 415 -13.31 20.17 15.36
C PHE A 415 -14.02 20.94 16.47
N GLU A 416 -13.66 20.69 17.73
CA GLU A 416 -14.05 21.50 18.87
C GLU A 416 -12.81 22.14 19.49
N HIS A 417 -12.88 23.44 19.73
CA HIS A 417 -11.81 24.24 20.33
C HIS A 417 -11.97 24.44 21.84
N ASP A 418 -12.91 23.73 22.47
CA ASP A 418 -13.14 23.88 23.89
C ASP A 418 -11.96 23.26 24.62
N GLY A 419 -11.14 24.10 25.25
CA GLY A 419 -9.91 23.72 25.97
C GLY A 419 -10.14 22.97 27.28
N HIS A 420 -11.33 22.40 27.47
CA HIS A 420 -11.74 21.76 28.72
C HIS A 420 -11.66 20.24 28.57
N TYR A 421 -11.21 19.56 29.63
CA TYR A 421 -11.19 18.10 29.68
C TYR A 421 -12.63 17.57 29.81
N PRO A 422 -13.12 16.68 28.93
CA PRO A 422 -14.49 16.17 29.00
C PRO A 422 -14.75 15.36 30.27
N ASP A 423 -15.92 15.56 30.89
CA ASP A 423 -16.39 14.70 31.97
C ASP A 423 -17.03 13.42 31.39
N PHE A 424 -16.18 12.40 31.24
CA PHE A 424 -16.60 11.11 30.69
C PHE A 424 -17.59 10.35 31.59
N ALA A 425 -17.55 10.58 32.91
CA ALA A 425 -18.48 9.99 33.86
C ALA A 425 -19.89 10.57 33.67
N GLN A 426 -19.98 11.91 33.62
CA GLN A 426 -21.24 12.60 33.35
C GLN A 426 -21.80 12.23 31.97
N ALA A 427 -20.96 12.18 30.93
CA ALA A 427 -21.39 11.82 29.60
C ALA A 427 -21.97 10.40 29.54
N ALA A 428 -21.33 9.44 30.22
CA ALA A 428 -21.80 8.06 30.28
C ALA A 428 -23.12 7.90 31.04
N ALA A 429 -23.27 8.61 32.17
CA ALA A 429 -24.52 8.65 32.93
C ALA A 429 -25.66 9.29 32.12
N ALA A 430 -25.36 10.37 31.39
CA ALA A 430 -26.32 11.04 30.53
C ALA A 430 -26.78 10.15 29.36
N CYS A 431 -25.87 9.40 28.73
CA CYS A 431 -26.23 8.40 27.72
C CYS A 431 -27.20 7.35 28.29
N GLN A 432 -26.92 6.83 29.48
CA GLN A 432 -27.80 5.84 30.11
C GLN A 432 -29.19 6.43 30.42
N ALA A 433 -29.24 7.63 31.01
CA ALA A 433 -30.49 8.31 31.32
C ALA A 433 -31.32 8.63 30.06
N ALA A 434 -30.65 8.92 28.94
CA ALA A 434 -31.28 9.22 27.65
C ALA A 434 -31.69 7.96 26.84
N GLY A 435 -31.40 6.75 27.34
CA GLY A 435 -31.78 5.50 26.67
C GLY A 435 -30.87 5.10 25.49
N TYR A 436 -29.61 5.52 25.50
CA TYR A 436 -28.61 5.02 24.55
C TYR A 436 -28.26 3.55 24.85
N GLY A 437 -28.01 2.76 23.81
CA GLY A 437 -27.66 1.33 23.92
C GLY A 437 -26.17 1.03 24.16
N GLY A 438 -25.35 2.06 24.37
CA GLY A 438 -23.90 1.93 24.54
C GLY A 438 -23.20 3.28 24.70
N PHE A 439 -21.97 3.27 25.21
CA PHE A 439 -21.13 4.45 25.39
C PHE A 439 -19.72 4.21 24.84
N TRP A 440 -19.28 5.10 23.95
CA TRP A 440 -18.03 4.95 23.21
C TRP A 440 -17.12 6.17 23.36
N ALA A 441 -15.81 5.94 23.25
CA ALA A 441 -14.80 6.99 23.24
C ALA A 441 -13.84 6.83 22.05
N ALA A 442 -13.52 7.93 21.37
CA ALA A 442 -12.59 7.95 20.23
C ALA A 442 -11.18 8.39 20.65
N GLU A 443 -10.15 7.82 20.04
CA GLU A 443 -8.78 8.32 20.24
C GLU A 443 -8.54 9.54 19.34
N GLN A 444 -8.64 10.73 19.95
CA GLN A 444 -8.39 12.02 19.30
C GLN A 444 -7.39 12.85 20.12
N ARG A 445 -7.91 13.65 21.05
CA ARG A 445 -7.17 14.46 22.03
C ARG A 445 -6.89 13.69 23.32
N HIS A 446 -7.65 12.63 23.58
CA HIS A 446 -7.59 11.86 24.82
C HIS A 446 -7.48 10.36 24.55
N ASN A 447 -6.93 9.63 25.53
CA ASN A 447 -6.84 8.18 25.48
C ASN A 447 -8.22 7.56 25.83
N PRO A 448 -8.85 6.81 24.91
CA PRO A 448 -10.21 6.33 25.12
C PRO A 448 -10.31 5.25 26.20
N LEU A 449 -9.24 4.48 26.49
CA LEU A 449 -9.26 3.49 27.56
C LEU A 449 -9.35 4.15 28.94
N LEU A 450 -8.65 5.26 29.14
CA LEU A 450 -8.72 6.04 30.38
C LEU A 450 -10.07 6.75 30.53
N ALA A 451 -10.61 7.28 29.41
CA ALA A 451 -11.95 7.86 29.38
C ALA A 451 -13.02 6.83 29.78
N LEU A 452 -12.96 5.62 29.22
CA LEU A 452 -13.90 4.56 29.57
C LEU A 452 -13.71 4.07 31.01
N ALA A 453 -12.49 4.02 31.54
CA ALA A 453 -12.25 3.67 32.93
C ALA A 453 -12.96 4.64 33.90
N GLN A 454 -12.97 5.94 33.59
CA GLN A 454 -13.73 6.95 34.35
C GLN A 454 -15.24 6.74 34.23
N ALA A 455 -15.72 6.25 33.10
CA ALA A 455 -17.15 6.02 32.86
C ALA A 455 -17.71 4.77 33.54
N VAL A 456 -16.90 3.72 33.75
CA VAL A 456 -17.35 2.41 34.26
C VAL A 456 -18.25 2.48 35.49
N PRO A 457 -17.95 3.26 36.55
CA PRO A 457 -18.77 3.32 37.76
C PRO A 457 -20.12 4.01 37.57
N HIS A 458 -20.29 4.78 36.49
CA HIS A 458 -21.42 5.68 36.28
C HIS A 458 -22.42 5.18 35.22
N THR A 459 -22.16 4.02 34.63
CA THR A 459 -23.04 3.43 33.62
C THR A 459 -22.97 1.91 33.65
N SER A 460 -24.09 1.27 33.33
CA SER A 460 -24.22 -0.16 33.07
C SER A 460 -24.18 -0.48 31.57
N LEU A 461 -24.11 0.54 30.70
CA LEU A 461 -24.10 0.38 29.25
C LEU A 461 -22.88 -0.41 28.74
N PRO A 462 -23.00 -1.10 27.60
CA PRO A 462 -21.85 -1.58 26.84
C PRO A 462 -20.87 -0.45 26.51
N LEU A 463 -19.57 -0.73 26.59
CA LEU A 463 -18.51 0.26 26.40
C LEU A 463 -17.68 -0.05 25.16
N GLY A 464 -17.27 0.96 24.40
CA GLY A 464 -16.45 0.73 23.20
C GLY A 464 -15.45 1.82 22.84
N THR A 465 -14.38 1.45 22.14
CA THR A 465 -13.41 2.43 21.61
C THR A 465 -13.57 2.63 20.10
N ALA A 466 -13.60 3.88 19.62
CA ALA A 466 -13.83 4.22 18.20
C ALA A 466 -12.73 5.16 17.62
N ALA A 467 -11.47 4.77 17.48
CA ALA A 467 -10.81 3.49 17.73
C ALA A 467 -9.41 3.77 18.30
N VAL A 468 -8.85 2.84 19.08
CA VAL A 468 -7.48 2.95 19.61
C VAL A 468 -6.48 2.80 18.47
N VAL A 469 -5.48 3.67 18.38
CA VAL A 469 -4.38 3.56 17.41
C VAL A 469 -3.47 2.37 17.78
N ALA A 470 -3.78 1.19 17.25
CA ALA A 470 -3.08 -0.04 17.63
C ALA A 470 -1.61 -0.05 17.17
N LEU A 471 -1.33 0.39 15.94
CA LEU A 471 0.04 0.36 15.41
C LEU A 471 0.99 1.41 16.05
N ALA A 472 0.47 2.25 16.94
CA ALA A 472 1.26 3.11 17.80
C ALA A 472 1.65 2.45 19.14
N ARG A 473 1.23 1.20 19.38
CA ARG A 473 1.36 0.49 20.65
C ARG A 473 2.00 -0.88 20.48
N ASN A 474 2.34 -1.52 21.59
CA ASN A 474 2.73 -2.93 21.64
C ASN A 474 1.49 -3.80 21.92
N PRO A 475 1.33 -4.98 21.30
CA PRO A 475 0.18 -5.85 21.58
C PRO A 475 0.03 -6.22 23.06
N MET A 476 1.14 -6.49 23.77
CA MET A 476 1.11 -6.85 25.19
C MET A 476 0.59 -5.71 26.07
N THR A 477 1.04 -4.48 25.84
CA THR A 477 0.61 -3.33 26.65
C THR A 477 -0.85 -2.98 26.40
N LEU A 478 -1.33 -3.10 25.15
CA LEU A 478 -2.75 -2.93 24.85
C LEU A 478 -3.60 -4.08 25.40
N ALA A 479 -3.10 -5.32 25.36
CA ALA A 479 -3.78 -6.48 25.92
C ALA A 479 -4.03 -6.34 27.43
N HIS A 480 -3.03 -5.87 28.19
CA HIS A 480 -3.17 -5.59 29.62
C HIS A 480 -4.23 -4.52 29.88
N ALA A 481 -4.08 -3.33 29.28
CA ALA A 481 -5.00 -2.22 29.52
C ALA A 481 -6.46 -2.57 29.15
N ALA A 482 -6.65 -3.31 28.05
CA ALA A 482 -7.97 -3.79 27.66
C ALA A 482 -8.52 -4.87 28.59
N HIS A 483 -7.67 -5.80 29.06
CA HIS A 483 -8.06 -6.83 30.02
C HIS A 483 -8.51 -6.19 31.35
N ASP A 484 -7.73 -5.27 31.91
CA ASP A 484 -8.07 -4.62 33.18
C ASP A 484 -9.37 -3.82 33.09
N LEU A 485 -9.56 -3.07 32.01
CA LEU A 485 -10.81 -2.35 31.77
C LEU A 485 -11.99 -3.30 31.54
N HIS A 486 -11.78 -4.43 30.88
CA HIS A 486 -12.81 -5.45 30.69
C HIS A 486 -13.20 -6.12 32.01
N MET A 487 -12.24 -6.39 32.90
CA MET A 487 -12.48 -6.88 34.26
C MET A 487 -13.24 -5.84 35.10
N HIS A 488 -12.76 -4.59 35.09
CA HIS A 488 -13.39 -3.49 35.85
C HIS A 488 -14.83 -3.24 35.39
N SER A 489 -15.07 -3.30 34.07
CA SER A 489 -16.40 -3.14 33.48
C SER A 489 -17.28 -4.39 33.54
N ARG A 490 -16.81 -5.51 34.12
CA ARG A 490 -17.54 -6.78 34.17
C ARG A 490 -17.96 -7.31 32.80
N GLY A 491 -17.02 -7.33 31.87
CA GLY A 491 -17.21 -7.93 30.55
C GLY A 491 -17.78 -7.01 29.46
N ARG A 492 -18.03 -5.73 29.77
CA ARG A 492 -18.78 -4.80 28.89
C ARG A 492 -17.94 -4.14 27.79
N LEU A 493 -16.63 -4.38 27.73
CA LEU A 493 -15.72 -3.71 26.81
C LEU A 493 -15.68 -4.37 25.42
N THR A 494 -15.93 -3.55 24.39
CA THR A 494 -15.53 -3.77 22.99
C THR A 494 -14.30 -2.92 22.67
N LEU A 495 -13.17 -3.56 22.40
CA LEU A 495 -11.93 -2.91 22.00
C LEU A 495 -11.95 -2.66 20.48
N GLY A 496 -12.32 -1.46 20.05
CA GLY A 496 -12.12 -1.02 18.68
C GLY A 496 -10.71 -0.50 18.45
N ILE A 497 -10.03 -1.00 17.42
CA ILE A 497 -8.67 -0.65 17.04
C ILE A 497 -8.58 -0.11 15.61
N GLY A 498 -7.58 0.74 15.33
CA GLY A 498 -7.33 1.31 14.01
C GLY A 498 -5.84 1.43 13.69
N SER A 499 -5.49 1.43 12.40
CA SER A 499 -4.08 1.46 11.97
C SER A 499 -3.45 2.84 12.00
N GLN A 500 -4.26 3.91 11.89
CA GLN A 500 -3.82 5.29 11.65
C GLN A 500 -3.11 5.49 10.27
N VAL A 501 -3.07 6.73 9.78
CA VAL A 501 -2.40 7.06 8.50
C VAL A 501 -0.89 7.12 8.64
N LYS A 502 -0.18 6.92 7.51
CA LYS A 502 1.29 6.90 7.45
C LYS A 502 1.94 8.11 8.13
N ALA A 503 1.47 9.32 7.82
CA ALA A 503 2.05 10.54 8.36
C ALA A 503 1.99 10.58 9.90
N ASN A 504 0.84 10.24 10.48
CA ASN A 504 0.70 10.19 11.94
C ASN A 504 1.55 9.08 12.57
N LEU A 505 1.57 7.88 11.98
CA LEU A 505 2.43 6.82 12.51
C LEU A 505 3.90 7.24 12.52
N THR A 506 4.41 7.78 11.40
CA THR A 506 5.82 8.14 11.26
C THR A 506 6.19 9.38 12.06
N TYR A 507 5.42 10.46 11.96
CA TYR A 507 5.83 11.77 12.47
C TYR A 507 5.21 12.13 13.83
N ARG A 508 4.00 11.63 14.16
CA ARG A 508 3.38 11.86 15.48
C ARG A 508 3.76 10.79 16.50
N TYR A 509 3.78 9.52 16.08
CA TYR A 509 4.02 8.41 17.00
C TYR A 509 5.44 7.82 16.90
N ALA A 510 6.26 8.23 15.93
CA ALA A 510 7.59 7.67 15.67
C ALA A 510 7.59 6.14 15.46
N MET A 511 6.53 5.62 14.82
CA MET A 511 6.32 4.19 14.60
C MET A 511 6.43 3.80 13.12
N PRO A 512 6.82 2.55 12.83
CA PRO A 512 6.90 2.05 11.45
C PRO A 512 5.53 2.09 10.77
N ALA A 513 5.48 2.66 9.57
CA ALA A 513 4.24 2.86 8.81
C ALA A 513 4.14 2.00 7.54
N ASN A 514 5.11 1.12 7.34
CA ASN A 514 5.11 0.07 6.32
C ASN A 514 4.19 -1.09 6.70
N ASP A 515 3.83 -1.92 5.71
CA ASP A 515 3.08 -3.17 5.88
C ASP A 515 1.86 -3.08 6.79
N ARG A 516 1.19 -1.92 6.85
CA ARG A 516 0.14 -1.65 7.85
C ARG A 516 -0.94 -2.73 7.93
N LEU A 517 -1.30 -3.33 6.79
CA LEU A 517 -2.27 -4.41 6.75
C LEU A 517 -1.72 -5.70 7.40
N ALA A 518 -0.50 -6.13 7.03
CA ALA A 518 0.11 -7.33 7.61
C ALA A 518 0.46 -7.12 9.09
N ARG A 519 0.93 -5.93 9.45
CA ARG A 519 1.11 -5.54 10.85
C ARG A 519 -0.18 -5.59 11.65
N MET A 520 -1.29 -5.07 11.10
CA MET A 520 -2.59 -5.12 11.77
C MET A 520 -3.07 -6.57 11.96
N ARG A 521 -2.87 -7.43 10.95
CA ARG A 521 -3.14 -8.87 11.06
C ARG A 521 -2.35 -9.50 12.20
N ASP A 522 -1.03 -9.33 12.20
CA ASP A 522 -0.15 -9.87 13.24
C ASP A 522 -0.50 -9.31 14.62
N PHE A 523 -0.92 -8.03 14.69
CA PHE A 523 -1.34 -7.38 15.93
C PHE A 523 -2.62 -8.01 16.50
N ILE A 524 -3.65 -8.21 15.67
CA ILE A 524 -4.91 -8.85 16.07
C ILE A 524 -4.64 -10.28 16.57
N GLN A 525 -3.84 -11.04 15.82
CA GLN A 525 -3.49 -12.41 16.21
C GLN A 525 -2.66 -12.44 17.50
N ALA A 526 -1.74 -11.48 17.70
CA ALA A 526 -1.00 -11.34 18.95
C ALA A 526 -1.93 -11.07 20.13
N LEU A 527 -2.86 -10.12 20.02
CA LEU A 527 -3.84 -9.85 21.08
C LEU A 527 -4.64 -11.11 21.45
N ARG A 528 -5.17 -11.81 20.44
CA ARG A 528 -5.94 -13.04 20.65
C ARG A 528 -5.08 -14.13 21.31
N ALA A 529 -3.83 -14.32 20.88
CA ALA A 529 -2.93 -15.31 21.47
C ALA A 529 -2.56 -14.98 22.93
N ILE A 530 -2.32 -13.71 23.23
CA ILE A 530 -2.02 -13.23 24.59
C ILE A 530 -3.22 -13.50 25.51
N TRP A 531 -4.42 -13.06 25.11
CA TRP A 531 -5.61 -13.29 25.93
C TRP A 531 -5.98 -14.78 26.03
N ALA A 532 -5.79 -15.57 24.97
CA ALA A 532 -6.02 -17.02 25.04
C ALA A 532 -5.08 -17.68 26.05
N SER A 533 -3.80 -17.30 26.06
CA SER A 533 -2.82 -17.77 27.04
C SER A 533 -3.25 -17.42 28.48
N TRP A 534 -3.67 -16.19 28.72
CA TRP A 534 -4.11 -15.76 30.06
C TRP A 534 -5.39 -16.46 30.52
N ASN A 535 -6.40 -16.57 29.66
CA ASN A 535 -7.69 -17.16 30.03
C ASN A 535 -7.62 -18.69 30.17
N ASN A 536 -6.89 -19.36 29.29
CA ASN A 536 -6.78 -20.83 29.29
C ASN A 536 -5.62 -21.34 30.16
N ARG A 537 -4.81 -20.43 30.73
CA ARG A 537 -3.57 -20.75 31.45
C ARG A 537 -2.58 -21.59 30.64
N SER A 538 -2.59 -21.43 29.31
CA SER A 538 -1.69 -22.13 28.41
C SER A 538 -0.42 -21.31 28.15
N PRO A 539 0.73 -21.94 27.81
CA PRO A 539 1.92 -21.22 27.42
C PRO A 539 1.67 -20.23 26.27
N LEU A 540 2.24 -19.03 26.38
CA LEU A 540 2.19 -18.03 25.31
C LEU A 540 3.23 -18.40 24.24
N ALA A 541 2.79 -18.67 23.01
CA ALA A 541 3.65 -19.17 21.93
C ALA A 541 3.31 -18.51 20.57
N PHE A 542 3.23 -17.18 20.54
CA PHE A 542 2.91 -16.43 19.33
C PHE A 542 4.17 -15.92 18.62
N ARG A 543 4.30 -16.23 17.33
CA ARG A 543 5.34 -15.70 16.44
C ARG A 543 4.72 -15.30 15.12
N SER A 544 5.09 -14.12 14.65
CA SER A 544 4.68 -13.56 13.36
C SER A 544 5.83 -12.74 12.78
N ARG A 545 5.63 -12.18 11.58
CA ARG A 545 6.65 -11.33 10.95
C ARG A 545 6.97 -10.09 11.80
N HIS A 546 5.97 -9.53 12.47
CA HIS A 546 6.13 -8.25 13.18
C HIS A 546 6.20 -8.35 14.70
N TYR A 547 5.62 -9.40 15.29
CA TYR A 547 5.54 -9.55 16.75
C TYR A 547 5.92 -10.97 17.17
N THR A 548 6.71 -11.06 18.25
CA THR A 548 7.03 -12.31 18.92
C THR A 548 6.65 -12.16 20.39
N HIS A 549 5.70 -12.98 20.83
CA HIS A 549 5.26 -13.08 22.22
C HIS A 549 5.31 -14.56 22.60
N ILE A 550 6.39 -14.96 23.27
CA ILE A 550 6.67 -16.37 23.63
C ILE A 550 6.95 -16.56 25.12
N PHE A 551 6.73 -15.52 25.92
CA PHE A 551 7.07 -15.49 27.33
C PHE A 551 5.98 -14.76 28.10
N SER A 552 5.36 -15.46 29.05
CA SER A 552 4.40 -14.90 30.01
C SER A 552 4.75 -15.48 31.38
N ASN A 553 5.34 -14.65 32.24
CA ASN A 553 5.65 -15.05 33.62
C ASN A 553 4.35 -15.03 34.44
N PRO A 554 4.02 -16.08 35.22
CA PRO A 554 2.84 -16.09 36.08
C PRO A 554 2.73 -14.87 37.02
N PHE A 555 3.85 -14.31 37.47
CA PHE A 555 3.87 -13.11 38.32
C PHE A 555 3.34 -11.86 37.61
N PHE A 556 3.52 -11.76 36.29
CA PHE A 556 3.07 -10.62 35.46
C PHE A 556 1.82 -10.95 34.63
N THR A 557 1.20 -12.11 34.84
CA THR A 557 0.03 -12.56 34.09
C THR A 557 -1.24 -12.25 34.89
N PRO A 558 -2.21 -11.50 34.35
CA PRO A 558 -3.45 -11.21 35.06
C PRO A 558 -4.31 -12.48 35.19
N PRO A 559 -5.23 -12.53 36.16
CA PRO A 559 -6.13 -13.67 36.30
C PRO A 559 -7.03 -13.84 35.07
N PRO A 560 -7.50 -15.07 34.76
CA PRO A 560 -8.51 -15.28 33.72
C PRO A 560 -9.74 -14.40 33.92
N SER A 561 -10.30 -13.88 32.82
CA SER A 561 -11.56 -13.14 32.85
C SER A 561 -12.74 -14.11 32.88
N PRO A 562 -13.69 -13.99 33.82
CA PRO A 562 -14.87 -14.84 33.83
C PRO A 562 -15.83 -14.54 32.66
N TRP A 563 -15.60 -13.45 31.93
CA TRP A 563 -16.36 -13.06 30.74
C TRP A 563 -15.63 -13.36 29.43
N GLY A 564 -14.47 -14.03 29.49
CA GLY A 564 -13.59 -14.23 28.34
C GLY A 564 -12.83 -12.96 27.94
N PRO A 565 -12.22 -12.92 26.74
CA PRO A 565 -11.53 -11.74 26.25
C PRO A 565 -12.51 -10.64 25.76
N PRO A 566 -12.07 -9.37 25.73
CA PRO A 566 -12.86 -8.30 25.10
C PRO A 566 -13.12 -8.58 23.62
N LYS A 567 -14.29 -8.17 23.11
CA LYS A 567 -14.54 -8.16 21.66
C LYS A 567 -13.59 -7.20 20.95
N LEU A 568 -13.15 -7.54 19.75
CA LEU A 568 -12.18 -6.78 18.99
C LEU A 568 -12.80 -6.27 17.70
N PHE A 569 -12.97 -4.95 17.58
CA PHE A 569 -13.52 -4.32 16.38
C PHE A 569 -12.38 -3.65 15.59
N LEU A 570 -12.43 -3.69 14.26
CA LEU A 570 -11.40 -3.11 13.40
C LEU A 570 -11.95 -1.94 12.59
N ALA A 571 -11.32 -0.78 12.74
CA ALA A 571 -11.61 0.39 11.93
C ALA A 571 -11.08 0.22 10.50
N ALA A 572 -11.94 0.43 9.51
CA ALA A 572 -11.62 0.23 8.10
C ALA A 572 -12.20 1.33 7.22
N THR A 573 -11.34 1.96 6.41
CA THR A 573 -11.73 3.00 5.44
C THR A 573 -11.62 2.54 3.98
N GLY A 574 -11.12 1.33 3.75
CA GLY A 574 -10.92 0.76 2.43
C GLY A 574 -11.01 -0.76 2.45
N PRO A 575 -11.11 -1.38 1.26
CA PRO A 575 -11.55 -2.77 1.12
C PRO A 575 -10.62 -3.77 1.79
N ARG A 576 -9.30 -3.54 1.74
CA ARG A 576 -8.33 -4.48 2.32
C ARG A 576 -8.42 -4.60 3.84
N MET A 577 -8.70 -3.49 4.53
CA MET A 577 -8.84 -3.51 5.99
C MET A 577 -10.21 -4.04 6.41
N ALA A 578 -11.26 -3.78 5.61
CA ALA A 578 -12.59 -4.35 5.83
C ALA A 578 -12.59 -5.87 5.64
N GLU A 579 -11.88 -6.37 4.63
CA GLU A 579 -11.67 -7.81 4.42
C GLU A 579 -10.91 -8.46 5.59
N LEU A 580 -9.90 -7.78 6.14
CA LEU A 580 -9.23 -8.24 7.36
C LEU A 580 -10.16 -8.25 8.58
N ALA A 581 -11.08 -7.29 8.68
CA ALA A 581 -12.07 -7.25 9.75
C ALA A 581 -12.99 -8.47 9.69
N GLY A 582 -13.48 -8.82 8.49
CA GLY A 582 -14.30 -10.01 8.28
C GLY A 582 -13.56 -11.30 8.65
N GLU A 583 -12.27 -11.36 8.36
CA GLU A 583 -11.46 -12.53 8.65
C GLU A 583 -11.14 -12.70 10.14
N LEU A 584 -10.79 -11.63 10.87
CA LEU A 584 -10.17 -11.74 12.20
C LEU A 584 -10.83 -10.93 13.33
N ALA A 585 -11.73 -10.00 13.03
CA ALA A 585 -12.35 -9.11 14.02
C ALA A 585 -13.81 -9.49 14.29
N ASP A 586 -14.32 -9.13 15.45
CA ASP A 586 -15.71 -9.36 15.86
C ASP A 586 -16.64 -8.23 15.37
N GLY A 587 -16.07 -7.19 14.75
CA GLY A 587 -16.81 -6.07 14.18
C GLY A 587 -15.96 -5.15 13.31
N LEU A 588 -16.63 -4.32 12.51
CA LEU A 588 -16.06 -3.29 11.66
C LEU A 588 -16.51 -1.91 12.17
N ILE A 589 -15.57 -0.97 12.26
CA ILE A 589 -15.87 0.45 12.54
C ILE A 589 -15.64 1.24 11.26
N ALA A 590 -16.72 1.77 10.68
CA ALA A 590 -16.66 2.64 9.52
C ALA A 590 -16.11 4.03 9.89
N PRO A 591 -15.49 4.76 8.96
CA PRO A 591 -15.05 6.13 9.22
C PRO A 591 -16.25 7.06 9.44
N PRO A 592 -16.06 8.18 10.15
CA PRO A 592 -17.16 9.10 10.43
C PRO A 592 -17.71 9.82 9.18
N TYR A 593 -16.86 9.97 8.18
CA TYR A 593 -17.20 10.48 6.85
C TYR A 593 -17.60 9.35 5.90
N ALA A 594 -18.14 8.22 6.38
CA ALA A 594 -18.62 7.14 5.53
C ALA A 594 -20.01 7.47 4.94
N PRO A 595 -20.11 7.79 3.64
CA PRO A 595 -21.39 7.90 2.99
C PRO A 595 -21.94 6.51 2.62
N PRO A 596 -23.24 6.36 2.31
CA PRO A 596 -23.86 5.05 2.11
C PRO A 596 -23.21 4.18 1.02
N ARG A 597 -22.67 4.78 -0.05
CA ARG A 597 -21.98 4.03 -1.12
C ARG A 597 -20.65 3.46 -0.66
N LEU A 598 -19.93 4.14 0.25
CA LEU A 598 -18.69 3.56 0.80
C LEU A 598 -19.00 2.27 1.55
N LEU A 599 -20.07 2.24 2.35
CA LEU A 599 -20.50 1.03 3.06
C LEU A 599 -20.92 -0.06 2.08
N SER A 600 -21.91 0.23 1.22
CA SER A 600 -22.55 -0.76 0.35
C SER A 600 -21.70 -1.24 -0.83
N GLU A 601 -20.86 -0.38 -1.42
CA GLU A 601 -20.06 -0.72 -2.61
C GLU A 601 -18.63 -1.16 -2.28
N VAL A 602 -18.11 -0.80 -1.09
CA VAL A 602 -16.68 -1.01 -0.76
C VAL A 602 -16.49 -1.81 0.53
N LEU A 603 -17.02 -1.36 1.67
CA LEU A 603 -16.69 -1.96 2.96
C LEU A 603 -17.42 -3.28 3.19
N LEU A 604 -18.75 -3.33 3.02
CA LEU A 604 -19.53 -4.55 3.23
C LEU A 604 -19.15 -5.66 2.25
N PRO A 605 -19.04 -5.43 0.92
CA PRO A 605 -18.59 -6.49 0.00
C PRO A 605 -17.18 -7.00 0.30
N ALA A 606 -16.33 -6.17 0.92
CA ALA A 606 -15.01 -6.61 1.36
C ALA A 606 -15.05 -7.40 2.67
N LEU A 607 -15.92 -6.98 3.59
CA LEU A 607 -16.22 -7.70 4.83
C LEU A 607 -16.65 -9.14 4.52
N ASP A 608 -17.59 -9.31 3.59
CA ASP A 608 -18.13 -10.62 3.16
C ASP A 608 -17.03 -11.54 2.61
N ARG A 609 -16.08 -10.99 1.86
CA ARG A 609 -14.92 -11.76 1.38
C ARG A 609 -14.02 -12.22 2.52
N GLY A 610 -13.93 -11.44 3.60
CA GLY A 610 -13.20 -11.82 4.81
C GLY A 610 -13.89 -12.94 5.58
N LEU A 611 -15.21 -12.81 5.78
CA LEU A 611 -16.05 -13.83 6.41
C LEU A 611 -15.94 -15.17 5.67
N ALA A 612 -16.09 -15.15 4.34
CA ALA A 612 -15.98 -16.32 3.49
C ALA A 612 -14.61 -17.03 3.51
N ARG A 613 -13.54 -16.38 4.00
CA ARG A 613 -12.20 -16.99 4.16
C ARG A 613 -11.99 -17.66 5.51
N SER A 614 -12.86 -17.40 6.48
CA SER A 614 -12.69 -17.81 7.88
C SER A 614 -13.81 -18.70 8.39
N ASP A 615 -14.67 -19.21 7.49
CA ASP A 615 -15.88 -19.99 7.81
C ASP A 615 -16.80 -19.28 8.82
N ARG A 616 -16.84 -17.94 8.77
CA ARG A 616 -17.68 -17.07 9.59
C ARG A 616 -18.87 -16.56 8.79
N THR A 617 -19.92 -16.18 9.51
CA THR A 617 -21.19 -15.70 8.95
C THR A 617 -21.47 -14.26 9.37
N ASP A 618 -22.50 -13.65 8.79
CA ASP A 618 -22.92 -12.29 9.12
C ASP A 618 -23.31 -12.16 10.61
N ASP A 619 -23.79 -13.23 11.24
CA ASP A 619 -24.12 -13.27 12.67
C ASP A 619 -22.88 -13.14 13.58
N ASP A 620 -21.68 -13.37 13.04
CA ASP A 620 -20.41 -13.29 13.77
C ASP A 620 -19.78 -11.90 13.76
N ILE A 621 -20.38 -10.92 13.08
CA ILE A 621 -19.79 -9.59 12.90
C ILE A 621 -20.80 -8.47 13.07
N SER A 622 -20.35 -7.35 13.65
CA SER A 622 -21.17 -6.14 13.78
C SER A 622 -20.52 -4.94 13.10
N VAL A 623 -21.33 -4.12 12.41
CA VAL A 623 -20.92 -2.91 11.71
C VAL A 623 -21.35 -1.66 12.47
N VAL A 624 -20.36 -0.88 12.89
CA VAL A 624 -20.53 0.37 13.64
C VAL A 624 -20.19 1.55 12.75
N CYS A 625 -21.07 2.55 12.68
CA CYS A 625 -20.85 3.76 11.90
C CYS A 625 -21.04 5.02 12.76
N PRO A 626 -20.06 5.94 12.83
CA PRO A 626 -20.20 7.24 13.50
C PRO A 626 -20.57 8.36 12.51
N PRO A 627 -21.83 8.55 12.08
CA PRO A 627 -22.15 9.49 11.01
C PRO A 627 -21.87 10.96 11.40
N LEU A 628 -21.45 11.77 10.41
CA LEU A 628 -21.51 13.23 10.51
C LEU A 628 -22.96 13.70 10.43
N ILE A 629 -23.37 14.59 11.34
CA ILE A 629 -24.74 15.09 11.46
C ILE A 629 -24.74 16.60 11.56
N ILE A 630 -25.57 17.25 10.75
CA ILE A 630 -25.83 18.68 10.80
C ILE A 630 -27.32 18.86 11.11
N THR A 631 -27.62 19.45 12.27
CA THR A 631 -28.98 19.74 12.73
C THR A 631 -28.91 20.84 13.79
N GLY A 632 -30.04 21.35 14.29
CA GLY A 632 -30.03 22.31 15.39
C GLY A 632 -31.41 22.77 15.79
N ARG A 633 -31.60 23.10 17.08
CA ARG A 633 -32.84 23.68 17.61
C ARG A 633 -33.04 25.14 17.18
N THR A 634 -31.95 25.80 16.79
CA THR A 634 -31.93 27.16 16.26
C THR A 634 -31.05 27.24 15.01
N ALA A 635 -31.28 28.25 14.17
CA ALA A 635 -30.45 28.50 12.99
C ALA A 635 -28.97 28.71 13.35
N GLN A 636 -28.69 29.39 14.46
CA GLN A 636 -27.35 29.61 14.97
C GLN A 636 -26.66 28.29 15.36
N GLN A 637 -27.36 27.41 16.08
CA GLN A 637 -26.82 26.10 16.47
C GLN A 637 -26.51 25.24 15.25
N ARG A 638 -27.42 25.20 14.27
CA ARG A 638 -27.23 24.47 13.02
C ARG A 638 -26.03 24.99 12.23
N ALA A 639 -25.90 26.32 12.08
CA ALA A 639 -24.77 26.93 11.38
C ALA A 639 -23.42 26.63 12.05
N ALA A 640 -23.38 26.63 13.39
CA ALA A 640 -22.18 26.26 14.14
C ALA A 640 -21.80 24.79 13.93
N LEU A 641 -22.76 23.87 13.92
CA LEU A 641 -22.53 22.45 13.61
C LEU A 641 -22.10 22.23 12.16
N GLU A 642 -22.70 22.94 11.22
CA GLU A 642 -22.31 22.89 9.82
C GLU A 642 -20.85 23.34 9.63
N THR A 643 -20.46 24.44 10.28
CA THR A 643 -19.08 24.96 10.22
C THR A 643 -18.07 23.93 10.74
N ARG A 644 -18.32 23.34 11.93
CA ARG A 644 -17.48 22.28 12.50
C ARG A 644 -17.42 21.04 11.59
N THR A 645 -18.54 20.69 10.97
CA THR A 645 -18.62 19.54 10.05
C THR A 645 -17.83 19.79 8.77
N ARG A 646 -17.91 21.00 8.18
CA ARG A 646 -17.12 21.40 7.00
C ARG A 646 -15.63 21.31 7.27
N MET A 647 -15.16 21.86 8.39
CA MET A 647 -13.74 21.78 8.79
C MET A 647 -13.29 20.32 8.96
N THR A 648 -14.13 19.50 9.58
CA THR A 648 -13.86 18.08 9.79
C THR A 648 -13.77 17.32 8.47
N LEU A 649 -14.72 17.55 7.57
CA LEU A 649 -14.72 16.92 6.25
C LEU A 649 -13.53 17.39 5.41
N ALA A 650 -13.12 18.67 5.51
CA ALA A 650 -11.95 19.19 4.82
C ALA A 650 -10.67 18.47 5.26
N LEU A 651 -10.50 18.22 6.56
CA LEU A 651 -9.39 17.42 7.08
C LEU A 651 -9.32 16.03 6.44
N PHE A 652 -10.46 15.34 6.36
CA PHE A 652 -10.50 14.00 5.75
C PHE A 652 -10.32 14.05 4.24
N CYS A 653 -10.91 15.05 3.57
CA CYS A 653 -10.81 15.29 2.13
C CYS A 653 -9.37 15.58 1.69
N GLY A 654 -8.67 16.45 2.40
CA GLY A 654 -7.26 16.77 2.13
C GLY A 654 -6.27 15.69 2.55
N THR A 655 -6.71 14.65 3.27
CA THR A 655 -5.83 13.54 3.67
C THR A 655 -5.70 12.54 2.52
N ARG A 656 -4.53 12.50 1.88
CA ARG A 656 -4.22 11.62 0.72
C ARG A 656 -4.64 10.15 0.88
N ALA A 657 -4.57 9.60 2.10
CA ALA A 657 -4.95 8.21 2.37
C ALA A 657 -6.46 7.93 2.23
N TYR A 658 -7.29 8.97 2.21
CA TYR A 658 -8.75 8.89 2.12
C TYR A 658 -9.30 9.40 0.80
N ARG A 659 -8.43 9.89 -0.10
CA ARG A 659 -8.80 10.41 -1.43
C ARG A 659 -9.73 9.48 -2.21
N HIS A 660 -9.56 8.15 -2.09
CA HIS A 660 -10.39 7.16 -2.78
C HIS A 660 -11.87 7.20 -2.37
N VAL A 661 -12.18 7.66 -1.15
CA VAL A 661 -13.56 7.82 -0.67
C VAL A 661 -14.26 8.96 -1.39
N PHE A 662 -13.53 10.04 -1.67
CA PHE A 662 -14.04 11.21 -2.40
C PHE A 662 -14.10 10.93 -3.91
N GLU A 663 -13.15 10.16 -4.45
CA GLU A 663 -13.17 9.68 -5.84
C GLU A 663 -14.44 8.88 -6.15
N LEU A 664 -14.97 8.11 -5.19
CA LEU A 664 -16.22 7.35 -5.37
C LEU A 664 -17.42 8.23 -5.75
N TYR A 665 -17.34 9.53 -5.45
CA TYR A 665 -18.37 10.54 -5.72
C TYR A 665 -17.89 11.60 -6.73
N ASP A 666 -16.87 11.28 -7.54
CA ASP A 666 -16.28 12.20 -8.53
C ASP A 666 -15.66 13.47 -7.91
N LEU A 667 -15.35 13.44 -6.62
CA LEU A 667 -14.75 14.56 -5.87
C LEU A 667 -13.22 14.42 -5.71
N GLY A 668 -12.58 13.60 -6.54
CA GLY A 668 -11.13 13.39 -6.51
C GLY A 668 -10.32 14.67 -6.74
N GLY A 669 -10.72 15.47 -7.74
CA GLY A 669 -10.09 16.76 -8.03
C GLY A 669 -10.30 17.79 -6.92
N LEU A 670 -11.44 17.74 -6.22
CA LEU A 670 -11.68 18.56 -5.03
C LEU A 670 -10.75 18.15 -3.89
N ALA A 671 -10.61 16.85 -3.63
CA ALA A 671 -9.69 16.33 -2.62
C ALA A 671 -8.23 16.74 -2.88
N ASP A 672 -7.79 16.75 -4.14
CA ASP A 672 -6.46 17.20 -4.52
C ASP A 672 -6.26 18.71 -4.23
N LYS A 673 -7.25 19.56 -4.53
CA LYS A 673 -7.23 21.00 -4.21
C LYS A 673 -7.23 21.26 -2.70
N VAL A 674 -8.11 20.61 -1.96
CA VAL A 674 -8.18 20.70 -0.48
C VAL A 674 -6.85 20.26 0.14
N SER A 675 -6.25 19.17 -0.36
CA SER A 675 -4.93 18.70 0.10
C SER A 675 -3.82 19.73 -0.14
N GLN A 676 -3.85 20.46 -1.26
CA GLN A 676 -2.85 21.50 -1.54
C GLN A 676 -3.00 22.68 -0.58
N LEU A 677 -4.23 23.17 -0.35
CA LEU A 677 -4.48 24.25 0.60
C LEU A 677 -4.08 23.89 2.03
N MET A 678 -4.39 22.66 2.47
CA MET A 678 -4.01 22.17 3.80
C MET A 678 -2.50 22.00 4.00
N GLN A 679 -1.72 21.93 2.92
CA GLN A 679 -0.25 21.86 2.96
C GLN A 679 0.43 23.22 2.80
N SER A 680 -0.34 24.28 2.51
CA SER A 680 0.19 25.63 2.42
C SER A 680 0.48 26.22 3.80
N ASP A 681 1.47 27.09 3.91
CA ASP A 681 1.79 27.84 5.15
C ASP A 681 0.75 28.96 5.44
N SER A 682 -0.42 28.95 4.79
CA SER A 682 -1.47 29.95 4.98
C SER A 682 -2.13 29.80 6.36
N PRO A 683 -2.18 30.86 7.18
CA PRO A 683 -2.90 30.86 8.46
C PRO A 683 -4.38 30.49 8.33
N ASP A 684 -5.00 30.82 7.18
CA ASP A 684 -6.40 30.55 6.85
C ASP A 684 -6.59 29.30 5.98
N GLY A 685 -5.53 28.54 5.69
CA GLY A 685 -5.56 27.43 4.75
C GLY A 685 -6.61 26.37 5.08
N GLN A 686 -6.85 26.09 6.36
CA GLN A 686 -7.90 25.16 6.81
C GLN A 686 -9.31 25.71 6.59
N ARG A 687 -9.51 27.02 6.76
CA ARG A 687 -10.80 27.67 6.56
C ARG A 687 -11.16 27.70 5.08
N HIS A 688 -10.23 28.16 4.24
CA HIS A 688 -10.40 28.15 2.79
C HIS A 688 -10.63 26.72 2.24
N ALA A 689 -9.93 25.72 2.79
CA ALA A 689 -10.16 24.33 2.43
C ALA A 689 -11.58 23.84 2.78
N ALA A 690 -12.17 24.32 3.88
CA ALA A 690 -13.53 24.02 4.27
C ALA A 690 -14.56 24.73 3.37
N ASP A 691 -14.26 25.95 2.91
CA ASP A 691 -15.12 26.73 2.01
C ASP A 691 -15.21 26.12 0.60
N LEU A 692 -14.22 25.30 0.20
CA LEU A 692 -14.25 24.57 -1.08
C LEU A 692 -15.26 23.41 -1.10
N LEU A 693 -15.71 22.92 0.05
CA LEU A 693 -16.75 21.89 0.11
C LEU A 693 -18.08 22.59 -0.15
N ASP A 694 -18.79 22.28 -1.23
CA ASP A 694 -20.11 22.84 -1.47
C ASP A 694 -21.21 22.09 -0.69
N ASP A 695 -22.44 22.58 -0.76
CA ASP A 695 -23.59 21.96 -0.09
C ASP A 695 -23.88 20.54 -0.59
N ALA A 696 -23.56 20.26 -1.85
CA ALA A 696 -23.75 18.94 -2.43
C ALA A 696 -22.75 17.92 -1.82
N ALA A 697 -21.48 18.32 -1.68
CA ALA A 697 -20.47 17.55 -0.97
C ALA A 697 -20.88 17.33 0.49
N ILE A 698 -21.36 18.37 1.17
CA ILE A 698 -21.81 18.22 2.57
C ILE A 698 -22.98 17.26 2.71
N ARG A 699 -24.01 17.35 1.87
CA ARG A 699 -25.14 16.41 1.88
C ARG A 699 -24.74 14.99 1.48
N THR A 700 -23.65 14.83 0.74
CA THR A 700 -23.09 13.52 0.40
C THR A 700 -22.51 12.84 1.62
N PHE A 701 -21.76 13.56 2.47
CA PHE A 701 -21.02 12.95 3.59
C PHE A 701 -21.69 13.09 4.96
N ALA A 702 -22.63 14.02 5.12
CA ALA A 702 -23.33 14.26 6.39
C ALA A 702 -24.84 14.05 6.26
N ALA A 703 -25.47 13.63 7.36
CA ALA A 703 -26.91 13.65 7.53
C ALA A 703 -27.34 15.09 7.90
N VAL A 704 -27.94 15.81 6.95
CA VAL A 704 -28.37 17.21 7.13
C VAL A 704 -29.87 17.26 7.38
N ALA A 705 -30.27 17.70 8.56
CA ALA A 705 -31.66 17.94 8.95
C ALA A 705 -31.91 19.43 9.18
N ASP A 706 -33.08 19.93 8.78
CA ASP A 706 -33.47 21.31 9.04
C ASP A 706 -34.06 21.46 10.44
N GLN A 707 -34.71 20.41 10.95
CA GLN A 707 -35.21 20.32 12.32
C GLN A 707 -34.71 19.04 13.01
N PRO A 708 -34.39 19.06 14.31
CA PRO A 708 -33.83 17.90 15.02
C PRO A 708 -34.65 16.63 14.89
N HIS A 709 -35.98 16.71 14.98
CA HIS A 709 -36.86 15.54 14.91
C HIS A 709 -36.78 14.78 13.57
N GLN A 710 -36.27 15.40 12.51
CA GLN A 710 -36.09 14.79 11.19
C GLN A 710 -34.80 13.95 11.11
N THR A 711 -33.83 14.18 11.99
CA THR A 711 -32.52 13.53 11.97
C THR A 711 -32.65 12.00 11.96
N GLY A 712 -33.55 11.46 12.78
CA GLY A 712 -33.80 10.03 12.87
C GLY A 712 -34.21 9.44 11.53
N GLU A 713 -35.18 10.04 10.83
CA GLU A 713 -35.60 9.58 9.51
C GLU A 713 -34.48 9.58 8.47
N ILE A 714 -33.67 10.64 8.48
CA ILE A 714 -32.54 10.78 7.57
C ILE A 714 -31.48 9.72 7.84
N LEU A 715 -31.17 9.43 9.11
CA LEU A 715 -30.22 8.39 9.48
C LEU A 715 -30.69 7.01 9.03
N ARG A 716 -31.99 6.70 9.16
CA ARG A 716 -32.58 5.44 8.69
C ARG A 716 -32.42 5.27 7.18
N ARG A 717 -32.79 6.30 6.42
CA ARG A 717 -32.70 6.28 4.96
C ARG A 717 -31.26 6.10 4.50
N ARG A 718 -30.29 6.65 5.23
CA ARG A 718 -28.88 6.59 4.88
C ARG A 718 -28.18 5.30 5.32
N TYR A 719 -28.52 4.75 6.48
CA TYR A 719 -27.74 3.68 7.12
C TYR A 719 -28.55 2.42 7.46
N GLY A 720 -29.86 2.43 7.27
CA GLY A 720 -30.70 1.25 7.46
C GLY A 720 -30.26 0.10 6.58
N GLY A 721 -29.99 -1.06 7.20
CA GLY A 721 -29.46 -2.24 6.51
C GLY A 721 -27.98 -2.15 6.11
N LEU A 722 -27.27 -1.07 6.48
CA LEU A 722 -25.84 -0.90 6.22
C LEU A 722 -24.98 -0.88 7.49
N ALA A 723 -25.58 -0.61 8.64
CA ALA A 723 -24.91 -0.60 9.94
C ALA A 723 -25.86 -1.13 11.03
N ASP A 724 -25.32 -1.88 11.98
CA ASP A 724 -26.05 -2.39 13.14
C ASP A 724 -26.08 -1.38 14.28
N GLN A 725 -25.09 -0.48 14.31
CA GLN A 725 -24.94 0.50 15.37
C GLN A 725 -24.47 1.86 14.84
N LEU A 726 -25.15 2.92 15.26
CA LEU A 726 -24.75 4.30 14.99
C LEU A 726 -24.19 4.95 16.26
N LEU A 727 -23.04 5.63 16.12
CA LEU A 727 -22.44 6.41 17.19
C LEU A 727 -22.79 7.89 17.01
N LEU A 728 -23.63 8.42 17.90
CA LEU A 728 -24.05 9.82 17.92
C LEU A 728 -23.31 10.58 19.02
N PRO A 729 -23.17 11.91 18.96
CA PRO A 729 -22.62 12.68 20.07
C PRO A 729 -23.38 12.40 21.38
N ALA A 730 -22.67 12.23 22.49
CA ALA A 730 -23.29 12.00 23.79
C ALA A 730 -24.05 13.25 24.28
N PRO A 731 -25.24 13.13 24.91
CA PRO A 731 -26.07 14.25 25.37
C PRO A 731 -25.51 14.91 26.65
N HIS A 732 -24.36 15.57 26.52
CA HIS A 732 -23.67 16.26 27.59
C HIS A 732 -23.10 17.60 27.09
N GLY A 733 -22.59 18.41 28.02
CA GLY A 733 -22.02 19.72 27.68
C GLY A 733 -23.06 20.72 27.13
N PRO A 734 -22.61 21.72 26.35
CA PRO A 734 -23.46 22.82 25.85
C PRO A 734 -24.62 22.37 24.95
N GLU A 735 -24.50 21.21 24.29
CA GLU A 735 -25.47 20.68 23.33
C GLU A 735 -26.28 19.50 23.87
N LYS A 736 -26.29 19.29 25.19
CA LYS A 736 -26.94 18.13 25.85
C LYS A 736 -28.39 17.89 25.44
N ASP A 737 -29.16 18.95 25.20
CA ASP A 737 -30.59 18.87 24.87
C ASP A 737 -30.85 18.55 23.40
N LEU A 738 -29.84 18.77 22.52
CA LEU A 738 -29.93 18.45 21.10
C LEU A 738 -29.78 16.95 20.87
N TRP A 739 -28.82 16.33 21.54
CA TRP A 739 -28.42 14.94 21.30
C TRP A 739 -29.27 13.90 22.08
N GLN A 740 -30.43 14.29 22.58
CA GLN A 740 -31.42 13.37 23.14
C GLN A 740 -32.07 12.55 22.01
N PRO A 741 -32.18 11.21 22.10
CA PRO A 741 -32.80 10.40 21.04
C PRO A 741 -34.19 10.89 20.65
N ASN A 742 -35.02 11.24 21.64
CA ASN A 742 -36.37 11.80 21.41
C ASN A 742 -36.33 13.13 20.64
N THR A 743 -35.40 14.02 20.94
CA THR A 743 -35.20 15.28 20.18
C THR A 743 -34.86 15.00 18.73
N LEU A 744 -34.10 13.92 18.47
CA LEU A 744 -33.67 13.53 17.12
C LEU A 744 -34.71 12.69 16.35
N GLY A 745 -35.89 12.42 16.92
CA GLY A 745 -36.87 11.52 16.30
C GLY A 745 -36.41 10.06 16.24
N LEU A 746 -35.57 9.65 17.19
CA LEU A 746 -35.11 8.28 17.37
C LEU A 746 -35.85 7.68 18.58
N ALA A 747 -36.25 6.41 18.48
CA ALA A 747 -36.75 5.68 19.64
C ALA A 747 -35.59 5.42 20.62
N ALA A 748 -35.86 5.51 21.92
CA ALA A 748 -34.93 4.99 22.93
C ALA A 748 -34.66 3.50 22.64
N ALA A 749 -33.41 3.05 22.83
CA ALA A 749 -33.06 1.66 22.56
C ALA A 749 -33.90 0.72 23.44
N ASP A 750 -34.42 -0.36 22.86
CA ASP A 750 -35.07 -1.40 23.64
C ASP A 750 -34.01 -2.07 24.55
N PRO A 751 -34.11 -1.93 25.89
CA PRO A 751 -33.12 -2.49 26.81
C PRO A 751 -33.07 -4.03 26.78
N THR A 752 -34.01 -4.70 26.11
CA THR A 752 -34.05 -6.15 25.96
C THR A 752 -33.28 -6.68 24.75
N LEU A 753 -32.81 -5.81 23.84
CA LEU A 753 -31.98 -6.23 22.72
C LEU A 753 -30.61 -6.73 23.23
N PRO A 754 -30.23 -7.99 22.95
CA PRO A 754 -28.96 -8.55 23.44
C PRO A 754 -27.79 -7.72 22.91
N PRO A 755 -26.65 -7.59 23.63
CA PRO A 755 -25.42 -7.05 23.04
C PRO A 755 -25.13 -7.76 21.70
N PRO A 756 -24.42 -7.13 20.74
CA PRO A 756 -24.09 -7.77 19.46
C PRO A 756 -23.65 -9.21 19.71
N ALA A 757 -24.20 -10.19 18.98
CA ALA A 757 -24.38 -11.60 19.35
C ALA A 757 -23.43 -12.15 20.45
N SER A 758 -24.02 -12.72 21.50
CA SER A 758 -23.32 -13.51 22.52
C SER A 758 -23.11 -14.94 21.99
N VAL A 759 -21.91 -15.25 21.46
CA VAL A 759 -21.53 -16.66 21.26
C VAL A 759 -21.09 -17.22 22.61
N GLY A 760 -21.90 -18.14 23.11
CA GLY A 760 -21.69 -18.82 24.39
C GLY A 760 -20.42 -19.65 24.41
N SER A 761 -19.94 -19.84 25.63
CA SER A 761 -18.93 -20.79 26.12
C SER A 761 -18.49 -21.87 25.13
N VAL A 762 -17.19 -21.89 24.85
CA VAL A 762 -16.45 -23.06 24.38
C VAL A 762 -16.86 -24.28 25.21
N ARG A 763 -17.49 -25.27 24.57
CA ARG A 763 -17.62 -26.61 25.15
C ARG A 763 -16.19 -27.17 25.30
N SER A 764 -15.81 -27.53 26.52
CA SER A 764 -14.60 -28.32 26.79
C SER A 764 -14.68 -29.66 26.04
N PRO A 765 -13.59 -30.12 25.40
CA PRO A 765 -13.51 -31.49 24.92
C PRO A 765 -13.18 -32.42 26.11
N VAL A 766 -14.03 -33.42 26.31
CA VAL A 766 -13.61 -34.72 26.88
C VAL A 766 -12.91 -35.50 25.78
#